data_AF-A0A971XE44-F1
#
_entry.id   AF-A0A971XE44-F1
#
_cell.length_a   1.000
_cell.length_b   1.000
_cell.length_c   1.000
_cell.angle_alpha   90.00
_cell.angle_beta   90.00
_cell.angle_gamma   90.00
#
_symmetry.space_group_name_H-M   'P 1'
#
loop_
_entity.id
_entity.type
_entity.pdbx_description
1 polymer ?
#
loop_
_entity_poly.entity_id
_entity_poly.type
_entity_poly.pdbx_seq_one_letter_code
_entity_poly.pdbx_strand_id
1 'polypeptide(L)'
;MKIRVKKAAVIVLSILLISIGSISTLAANNNDELHLESTITLYSDEVESLKDGEKNVEPMSNGDTYNDVWLQEKIDAGGNIVLDKDVVLGKTINLPSKSVIIDGGDNKHSIKLAESFKGRHFGGYPSGSNTYTFKNLKIEGHNKSAPGNSNNNRIIGGGIDMMQGTDKMKFIFEDFLITGCHTTSQGGAINLNNPTVILKNTIFENNSATTSGGAIAKNGGGSITINGGEFRNNSAYNGQGGVIAGPKAKIYIDESTFEKNYAKENGGAIAPSGNHFEALEINNSVFEQNKSDANGGAIYTNTQIPTYVYITNCEFIENKAVEGGAVSQFDNESSGVYYKDCSFIGNIASKIGGAIHVYNKKSHQIYLNNIDFSENKAAKDGIYWEVENPRAGPSSLGLAGQYNLVKGSEDTQILPYDKRILNMKGKTYSKAIQEGVIYSNPFNNHDIAYDTEYTVYFYNSNTGDNKFVRFGNNEKVVAPDGFEKFPGFIFRGWKVAYYSDPKFANLGWIPEDWNENIPYMFKQEELTGHVYLLPTWEKAASIVYYLNDGSDKKEYINFEKNTEAEIVSYENVNSTWIAPDGKEFDCWNTKADGSGETYEIGKKFTATEDYLDLYAIWKDEIEPVNEYEIKYFGNGNTDGSVPIDNHKYDLNEDATVLPKGDLIKRDSTFTGWNTKADGSGKSYKPGDVFKIENSVNLYAQWKYDGDTDLDKDKDKDKDYNMDFLMWNWHTEKPIETVIHRAYVNGYPDGSIRPQGEITRGEVAAIIARLHADVEEIVYGVENNYSDVNSTDWYSKHILYVRDKGLMEGYEDGTFKPENKITRAEYVTVVARFKGLVEIDTKFEDSKGHWAEGYIGAVNEKGWISGYPDGTFKPTANITREEVVKMTNGMLGRSVKAEGIEDLNINKFTDLEYGTWSYYEMIEASTSHKCLDNDEPFETWIEIL
;
A
#
# COMPACT_ATOMS: atom_id res chain seq x y z
N MET A 1 -29.21 62.13 -55.86
CA MET A 1 -29.06 60.85 -56.61
C MET A 1 -29.37 59.74 -55.60
N LYS A 2 -30.26 58.75 -55.78
CA LYS A 2 -30.74 57.94 -56.92
C LYS A 2 -29.79 56.76 -57.23
N ILE A 3 -30.34 55.53 -57.38
CA ILE A 3 -29.70 54.24 -57.78
C ILE A 3 -29.02 53.51 -56.57
N ARG A 4 -29.16 52.18 -56.30
CA ARG A 4 -29.78 50.99 -56.98
C ARG A 4 -30.51 50.10 -55.94
N VAL A 5 -31.79 49.71 -56.13
CA VAL A 5 -32.32 48.35 -56.48
C VAL A 5 -31.99 47.24 -55.45
N LYS A 6 -32.89 46.58 -54.68
CA LYS A 6 -34.28 46.02 -54.78
C LYS A 6 -34.44 44.54 -55.24
N LYS A 7 -35.01 43.73 -54.33
CA LYS A 7 -35.94 42.57 -54.49
C LYS A 7 -35.58 41.37 -55.39
N ALA A 8 -35.65 40.18 -54.79
CA ALA A 8 -36.55 39.07 -55.20
C ALA A 8 -36.82 38.15 -53.99
N ALA A 9 -37.98 37.50 -53.89
CA ALA A 9 -38.33 36.58 -52.80
C ALA A 9 -39.52 35.65 -53.14
N VAL A 10 -39.35 34.34 -52.85
CA VAL A 10 -40.39 33.29 -52.63
C VAL A 10 -41.33 32.98 -53.82
N ILE A 11 -41.98 31.79 -53.77
CA ILE A 11 -42.95 31.14 -54.71
C ILE A 11 -42.28 30.19 -55.73
N VAL A 12 -42.64 28.89 -55.85
CA VAL A 12 -43.41 27.99 -54.95
C VAL A 12 -43.24 26.50 -55.34
N LEU A 13 -43.56 25.58 -54.41
CA LEU A 13 -43.79 24.12 -54.55
C LEU A 13 -42.68 23.17 -55.08
N SER A 14 -42.51 22.08 -54.32
CA SER A 14 -42.46 20.66 -54.76
C SER A 14 -41.32 20.11 -55.65
N ILE A 15 -40.93 18.87 -55.31
CA ILE A 15 -40.11 17.93 -56.10
C ILE A 15 -38.67 18.40 -56.39
N LEU A 16 -37.71 17.92 -55.59
CA LEU A 16 -36.56 17.20 -56.15
C LEU A 16 -35.89 16.28 -55.11
N LEU A 17 -36.48 15.11 -54.88
CA LEU A 17 -35.77 13.97 -54.33
C LEU A 17 -35.53 13.00 -55.49
N ILE A 18 -34.28 12.90 -55.95
CA ILE A 18 -33.64 11.73 -56.61
C ILE A 18 -32.19 12.10 -56.92
N SER A 19 -31.26 11.37 -56.31
CA SER A 19 -29.87 11.21 -56.79
C SER A 19 -29.36 9.80 -56.44
N ILE A 20 -30.19 8.79 -56.74
CA ILE A 20 -29.82 7.37 -56.72
C ILE A 20 -29.97 6.86 -58.16
N GLY A 21 -28.94 6.18 -58.67
CA GLY A 21 -28.83 5.90 -60.12
C GLY A 21 -27.89 4.74 -60.46
N SER A 22 -28.13 3.56 -59.88
CA SER A 22 -27.65 2.25 -60.35
C SER A 22 -28.55 1.18 -59.71
N ILE A 23 -29.40 0.49 -60.48
CA ILE A 23 -29.13 -0.84 -61.10
C ILE A 23 -29.07 -1.95 -60.02
N SER A 24 -29.93 -2.97 -59.98
CA SER A 24 -31.12 -3.30 -60.81
C SER A 24 -31.93 -4.49 -60.25
N THR A 25 -33.22 -4.61 -60.64
CA THR A 25 -34.07 -5.85 -60.65
C THR A 25 -34.39 -6.53 -59.28
N LEU A 26 -35.56 -7.16 -59.04
CA LEU A 26 -36.76 -7.42 -59.87
C LEU A 26 -38.06 -7.47 -59.01
N ALA A 27 -39.20 -7.42 -59.71
CA ALA A 27 -40.59 -7.77 -59.36
C ALA A 27 -40.85 -8.92 -58.34
N ALA A 28 -42.02 -9.02 -57.66
CA ALA A 28 -43.16 -8.08 -57.52
C ALA A 28 -44.25 -8.64 -56.53
N ASN A 29 -45.23 -7.79 -56.22
CA ASN A 29 -46.63 -8.08 -55.83
C ASN A 29 -46.91 -8.97 -54.59
N ASN A 30 -47.53 -8.38 -53.56
CA ASN A 30 -49.01 -8.29 -53.52
C ASN A 30 -49.48 -7.22 -52.53
N ASN A 31 -50.74 -6.81 -52.66
CA ASN A 31 -51.43 -5.96 -51.69
C ASN A 31 -51.93 -6.80 -50.51
N ASP A 32 -52.07 -6.19 -49.34
CA ASP A 32 -53.39 -6.02 -48.70
C ASP A 32 -53.34 -4.88 -47.67
N GLU A 33 -54.50 -4.33 -47.31
CA GLU A 33 -54.66 -3.11 -46.50
C GLU A 33 -55.06 -3.38 -45.04
N LEU A 34 -54.72 -2.42 -44.14
CA LEU A 34 -55.35 -2.14 -42.84
C LEU A 34 -55.25 -3.26 -41.75
N HIS A 35 -54.95 -3.01 -40.47
CA HIS A 35 -55.11 -1.80 -39.64
C HIS A 35 -54.02 -1.72 -38.55
N LEU A 36 -53.76 -0.51 -38.04
CA LEU A 36 -53.61 -0.25 -36.59
C LEU A 36 -53.84 1.23 -36.30
N GLU A 37 -54.21 1.56 -35.05
CA GLU A 37 -54.84 2.84 -34.70
C GLU A 37 -53.86 3.89 -34.11
N SER A 38 -54.45 5.07 -33.82
CA SER A 38 -53.88 6.24 -33.15
C SER A 38 -53.22 5.93 -31.78
N THR A 39 -52.46 6.83 -31.13
CA THR A 39 -52.61 8.29 -31.12
C THR A 39 -51.29 9.04 -30.85
N ILE A 40 -51.14 10.21 -31.48
CA ILE A 40 -50.25 11.30 -31.02
C ILE A 40 -51.11 12.57 -30.96
N THR A 41 -50.92 13.40 -29.93
CA THR A 41 -51.52 14.73 -29.83
C THR A 41 -50.44 15.73 -29.44
N LEU A 42 -50.25 16.75 -30.28
CA LEU A 42 -49.33 17.85 -30.03
C LEU A 42 -50.08 19.01 -29.37
N TYR A 43 -49.41 19.68 -28.43
CA TYR A 43 -49.76 21.05 -28.06
C TYR A 43 -48.74 21.99 -28.71
N SER A 44 -49.24 23.05 -29.34
CA SER A 44 -48.43 24.09 -29.96
C SER A 44 -49.15 25.43 -29.83
N ASP A 45 -48.74 26.23 -28.86
CA ASP A 45 -49.04 27.66 -28.74
C ASP A 45 -47.88 28.33 -27.96
N GLU A 46 -47.62 29.62 -28.22
CA GLU A 46 -46.49 30.46 -27.77
C GLU A 46 -45.28 30.60 -28.72
N VAL A 47 -45.52 31.14 -29.93
CA VAL A 47 -44.46 31.72 -30.79
C VAL A 47 -44.86 33.11 -31.34
N GLU A 48 -45.52 33.96 -30.54
CA GLU A 48 -45.83 35.35 -30.88
C GLU A 48 -45.56 36.34 -29.73
N SER A 49 -44.28 36.66 -29.48
CA SER A 49 -43.91 37.79 -28.60
C SER A 49 -42.56 38.47 -28.89
N LEU A 50 -41.70 37.90 -29.74
CA LEU A 50 -40.34 38.41 -30.01
C LEU A 50 -40.26 39.64 -30.96
N LYS A 51 -41.12 40.65 -30.75
CA LYS A 51 -41.01 41.98 -31.39
C LYS A 51 -41.59 43.12 -30.54
N ASP A 52 -40.90 43.50 -29.48
CA ASP A 52 -40.55 44.92 -29.32
C ASP A 52 -39.29 45.10 -28.45
N GLY A 53 -38.74 46.33 -28.42
CA GLY A 53 -37.49 46.65 -27.75
C GLY A 53 -37.63 47.62 -26.56
N GLU A 54 -36.60 47.62 -25.72
CA GLU A 54 -36.37 48.50 -24.55
C GLU A 54 -37.30 48.38 -23.32
N LYS A 55 -36.64 48.27 -22.15
CA LYS A 55 -37.06 48.82 -20.85
C LYS A 55 -38.48 48.48 -20.35
N ASN A 56 -38.59 47.40 -19.60
CA ASN A 56 -38.56 47.47 -18.12
C ASN A 56 -38.58 46.06 -17.52
N VAL A 57 -37.56 45.74 -16.72
CA VAL A 57 -37.63 44.59 -15.80
C VAL A 57 -38.14 45.15 -14.47
N GLU A 58 -39.37 44.80 -14.09
CA GLU A 58 -39.84 45.08 -12.73
C GLU A 58 -39.03 44.25 -11.73
N PRO A 59 -38.68 44.80 -10.55
CA PRO A 59 -37.85 44.09 -9.57
C PRO A 59 -38.66 42.97 -8.92
N MET A 60 -38.48 41.74 -9.40
CA MET A 60 -39.05 40.55 -8.77
C MET A 60 -38.46 40.38 -7.36
N SER A 61 -39.32 40.08 -6.38
CA SER A 61 -38.97 40.14 -4.97
C SER A 61 -38.19 38.91 -4.49
N ASN A 62 -36.86 38.97 -4.61
CA ASN A 62 -35.89 38.46 -3.62
C ASN A 62 -34.50 39.06 -3.93
N GLY A 63 -33.63 39.17 -2.92
CA GLY A 63 -32.43 40.02 -2.95
C GLY A 63 -31.22 39.53 -3.76
N ASP A 64 -31.35 38.45 -4.53
CA ASP A 64 -30.22 37.76 -5.16
C ASP A 64 -29.84 38.41 -6.50
N THR A 65 -28.72 39.16 -6.53
CA THR A 65 -28.18 39.73 -7.77
C THR A 65 -27.36 38.68 -8.54
N TYR A 66 -28.02 37.90 -9.39
CA TYR A 66 -27.36 36.90 -10.25
C TYR A 66 -26.32 37.54 -11.17
N ASN A 67 -25.17 36.87 -11.32
CA ASN A 67 -24.06 37.31 -12.18
C ASN A 67 -23.61 36.21 -13.17
N ASP A 68 -24.47 35.22 -13.43
CA ASP A 68 -24.27 34.14 -14.40
C ASP A 68 -24.08 34.61 -15.87
N VAL A 69 -24.56 35.79 -16.24
CA VAL A 69 -24.31 36.39 -17.57
C VAL A 69 -22.82 36.71 -17.72
N TRP A 70 -22.23 37.36 -16.72
CA TRP A 70 -20.81 37.72 -16.70
C TRP A 70 -19.92 36.48 -16.75
N LEU A 71 -20.25 35.41 -16.01
CA LEU A 71 -19.46 34.18 -16.04
C LEU A 71 -19.57 33.46 -17.40
N GLN A 72 -20.78 33.38 -17.98
CA GLN A 72 -20.95 32.82 -19.33
C GLN A 72 -20.18 33.62 -20.39
N GLU A 73 -20.23 34.96 -20.37
CA GLU A 73 -19.47 35.81 -21.30
C GLU A 73 -17.95 35.60 -21.20
N LYS A 74 -17.43 35.41 -19.98
CA LYS A 74 -16.01 35.08 -19.76
C LYS A 74 -15.65 33.71 -20.33
N ILE A 75 -16.51 32.71 -20.13
CA ILE A 75 -16.32 31.34 -20.63
C ILE A 75 -16.44 31.28 -22.17
N ASP A 76 -17.38 32.03 -22.74
CA ASP A 76 -17.58 32.17 -24.18
C ASP A 76 -16.44 32.94 -24.85
N ALA A 77 -15.71 33.81 -24.12
CA ALA A 77 -14.41 34.33 -24.54
C ALA A 77 -13.31 33.26 -24.41
N GLY A 78 -13.24 32.54 -23.29
CA GLY A 78 -12.29 31.46 -23.01
C GLY A 78 -10.90 31.94 -22.61
N GLY A 79 -9.96 30.99 -22.45
CA GLY A 79 -8.65 31.24 -21.86
C GLY A 79 -8.64 30.98 -20.35
N ASN A 80 -7.88 31.76 -19.58
CA ASN A 80 -7.91 31.72 -18.11
C ASN A 80 -8.85 32.79 -17.55
N ILE A 81 -9.73 32.38 -16.63
CA ILE A 81 -10.80 33.18 -16.04
C ILE A 81 -10.60 33.14 -14.53
N VAL A 82 -9.89 34.13 -14.00
CA VAL A 82 -9.79 34.35 -12.56
C VAL A 82 -11.06 35.08 -12.10
N LEU A 83 -11.72 34.55 -11.07
CA LEU A 83 -12.84 35.21 -10.41
C LEU A 83 -12.35 36.43 -9.61
N ASP A 84 -13.17 37.47 -9.58
CA ASP A 84 -12.95 38.75 -8.86
C ASP A 84 -14.04 38.99 -7.78
N LYS A 85 -14.93 38.00 -7.58
CA LYS A 85 -16.10 37.99 -6.69
C LYS A 85 -16.74 36.59 -6.68
N ASP A 86 -17.56 36.32 -5.67
CA ASP A 86 -18.49 35.20 -5.67
C ASP A 86 -19.48 35.28 -6.85
N VAL A 87 -19.84 34.11 -7.39
CA VAL A 87 -20.82 33.95 -8.47
C VAL A 87 -22.07 33.25 -7.95
N VAL A 88 -23.23 33.83 -8.20
CA VAL A 88 -24.55 33.25 -7.87
C VAL A 88 -25.31 32.97 -9.17
N LEU A 89 -25.64 31.70 -9.39
CA LEU A 89 -26.20 31.19 -10.64
C LEU A 89 -27.73 31.08 -10.58
N GLY A 90 -28.41 31.91 -11.38
CA GLY A 90 -29.83 31.77 -11.70
C GLY A 90 -30.10 30.84 -12.89
N LYS A 91 -29.04 30.41 -13.62
CA LYS A 91 -29.09 29.49 -14.76
C LYS A 91 -27.83 28.60 -14.82
N THR A 92 -27.91 27.49 -15.57
CA THR A 92 -26.76 26.62 -15.84
C THR A 92 -25.76 27.30 -16.78
N ILE A 93 -24.48 27.26 -16.44
CA ILE A 93 -23.38 27.71 -17.31
C ILE A 93 -23.04 26.60 -18.31
N ASN A 94 -22.91 26.95 -19.59
CA ASN A 94 -22.55 26.01 -20.65
C ASN A 94 -21.05 26.09 -20.96
N LEU A 95 -20.38 24.93 -20.95
CA LEU A 95 -18.98 24.80 -21.35
C LEU A 95 -18.87 24.76 -22.89
N PRO A 96 -17.98 25.55 -23.51
CA PRO A 96 -17.88 25.70 -24.96
C PRO A 96 -17.00 24.61 -25.58
N SER A 97 -17.05 24.44 -26.91
CA SER A 97 -16.13 23.55 -27.65
C SER A 97 -14.69 24.11 -27.77
N LYS A 98 -14.08 24.49 -26.65
CA LYS A 98 -12.67 24.92 -26.52
C LYS A 98 -12.21 24.76 -25.07
N SER A 99 -10.90 24.65 -24.84
CA SER A 99 -10.33 24.60 -23.50
C SER A 99 -10.53 25.91 -22.73
N VAL A 100 -10.79 25.81 -21.42
CA VAL A 100 -11.02 26.93 -20.50
C VAL A 100 -10.43 26.59 -19.13
N ILE A 101 -9.83 27.58 -18.45
CA ILE A 101 -9.45 27.51 -17.04
C ILE A 101 -10.35 28.46 -16.26
N ILE A 102 -10.95 27.98 -15.17
CA ILE A 102 -11.76 28.75 -14.21
C ILE A 102 -11.02 28.69 -12.88
N ASP A 103 -10.53 29.84 -12.43
CA ASP A 103 -9.67 29.99 -11.27
C ASP A 103 -10.41 30.81 -10.20
N GLY A 104 -10.63 30.25 -9.00
CA GLY A 104 -11.35 30.92 -7.93
C GLY A 104 -10.55 32.00 -7.19
N GLY A 105 -9.31 32.29 -7.61
CA GLY A 105 -8.48 33.33 -7.02
C GLY A 105 -8.02 32.96 -5.62
N ASP A 106 -7.18 31.93 -5.52
CA ASP A 106 -6.61 31.43 -4.26
C ASP A 106 -7.68 31.05 -3.21
N ASN A 107 -8.76 30.40 -3.65
CA ASN A 107 -9.94 30.01 -2.84
C ASN A 107 -10.76 31.18 -2.25
N LYS A 108 -10.51 32.44 -2.67
CA LYS A 108 -11.23 33.63 -2.18
C LYS A 108 -12.65 33.74 -2.76
N HIS A 109 -12.95 33.07 -3.86
CA HIS A 109 -14.23 33.15 -4.54
C HIS A 109 -14.84 31.78 -4.87
N SER A 110 -16.18 31.76 -4.84
CA SER A 110 -16.99 30.56 -4.96
C SER A 110 -18.08 30.71 -6.02
N ILE A 111 -18.58 29.59 -6.54
CA ILE A 111 -19.70 29.54 -7.47
C ILE A 111 -20.85 28.77 -6.80
N LYS A 112 -21.95 29.48 -6.54
CA LYS A 112 -23.13 28.98 -5.84
C LYS A 112 -24.33 28.93 -6.77
N LEU A 113 -25.26 28.02 -6.53
CA LEU A 113 -26.61 28.17 -7.09
C LEU A 113 -27.35 29.30 -6.34
N ALA A 114 -28.46 29.78 -6.93
CA ALA A 114 -29.46 30.58 -6.22
C ALA A 114 -30.51 29.67 -5.56
N GLU A 115 -31.07 30.06 -4.39
CA GLU A 115 -32.01 29.18 -3.65
C GLU A 115 -33.27 28.82 -4.46
N SER A 116 -33.66 29.67 -5.40
CA SER A 116 -34.78 29.45 -6.32
C SER A 116 -34.42 28.59 -7.54
N PHE A 117 -33.14 28.40 -7.86
CA PHE A 117 -32.69 27.73 -9.08
C PHE A 117 -32.63 26.21 -8.88
N LYS A 118 -33.19 25.48 -9.86
CA LYS A 118 -33.26 24.00 -9.87
C LYS A 118 -32.55 23.41 -11.10
N GLY A 119 -31.33 23.91 -11.36
CA GLY A 119 -30.46 23.40 -12.41
C GLY A 119 -29.04 23.19 -11.88
N ARG A 120 -28.05 23.23 -12.78
CA ARG A 120 -26.69 22.77 -12.49
C ARG A 120 -25.73 23.94 -12.49
N HIS A 121 -24.56 23.83 -11.86
CA HIS A 121 -23.55 24.89 -12.00
C HIS A 121 -23.03 24.91 -13.45
N PHE A 122 -22.62 23.75 -13.96
CA PHE A 122 -22.06 23.60 -15.30
C PHE A 122 -22.67 22.42 -16.07
N GLY A 123 -22.74 22.58 -17.40
CA GLY A 123 -23.02 21.49 -18.32
C GLY A 123 -22.76 21.86 -19.77
N GLY A 124 -23.42 21.18 -20.70
CA GLY A 124 -23.34 21.45 -22.13
C GLY A 124 -22.97 20.21 -22.96
N TYR A 125 -22.79 20.43 -24.26
CA TYR A 125 -22.45 19.39 -25.25
C TYR A 125 -21.25 19.83 -26.11
N PRO A 126 -20.08 20.13 -25.52
CA PRO A 126 -18.91 20.52 -26.28
C PRO A 126 -18.36 19.36 -27.11
N SER A 127 -17.59 19.69 -28.14
CA SER A 127 -17.02 18.74 -29.09
C SER A 127 -15.50 18.91 -29.23
N GLY A 128 -14.82 17.86 -29.69
CA GLY A 128 -13.35 17.85 -29.87
C GLY A 128 -12.59 17.16 -28.75
N SER A 129 -11.47 17.76 -28.33
CA SER A 129 -10.50 17.23 -27.37
C SER A 129 -10.07 18.31 -26.35
N ASN A 130 -11.07 18.99 -25.79
CA ASN A 130 -10.85 20.18 -24.96
C ASN A 130 -10.45 19.78 -23.53
N THR A 131 -9.75 20.68 -22.85
CA THR A 131 -9.42 20.55 -21.42
C THR A 131 -10.11 21.66 -20.64
N TYR A 132 -10.92 21.28 -19.65
CA TYR A 132 -11.55 22.20 -18.71
C TYR A 132 -10.85 22.06 -17.37
N THR A 133 -10.31 23.16 -16.87
CA THR A 133 -9.59 23.19 -15.58
C THR A 133 -10.39 24.05 -14.60
N PHE A 134 -10.70 23.51 -13.44
CA PHE A 134 -11.33 24.20 -12.32
C PHE A 134 -10.31 24.21 -11.20
N LYS A 135 -9.84 25.39 -10.78
CA LYS A 135 -8.78 25.45 -9.76
C LYS A 135 -8.92 26.56 -8.74
N ASN A 136 -8.35 26.37 -7.55
CA ASN A 136 -8.43 27.33 -6.44
C ASN A 136 -9.88 27.73 -6.12
N LEU A 137 -10.84 26.80 -6.25
CA LEU A 137 -12.24 27.12 -6.51
C LEU A 137 -13.20 26.30 -5.64
N LYS A 138 -14.15 27.01 -5.02
CA LYS A 138 -15.25 26.40 -4.28
C LYS A 138 -16.55 26.39 -5.09
N ILE A 139 -17.23 25.24 -5.16
CA ILE A 139 -18.58 25.10 -5.71
C ILE A 139 -19.55 24.68 -4.59
N GLU A 140 -20.65 25.43 -4.43
CA GLU A 140 -21.64 25.22 -3.38
C GLU A 140 -23.04 24.94 -3.95
N GLY A 141 -23.60 23.79 -3.60
CA GLY A 141 -25.01 23.44 -3.82
C GLY A 141 -25.90 23.79 -2.62
N HIS A 142 -27.22 23.56 -2.76
CA HIS A 142 -28.20 23.83 -1.69
C HIS A 142 -28.62 22.54 -0.96
N ASN A 143 -27.80 22.07 -0.02
CA ASN A 143 -28.12 20.90 0.80
C ASN A 143 -29.13 21.25 1.93
N LYS A 144 -30.39 21.49 1.56
CA LYS A 144 -31.52 21.61 2.50
C LYS A 144 -32.32 20.29 2.59
N SER A 145 -31.90 19.46 3.55
CA SER A 145 -32.55 18.28 4.14
C SER A 145 -32.22 16.88 3.60
N ALA A 146 -31.79 16.03 4.53
CA ALA A 146 -31.38 14.63 4.39
C ALA A 146 -32.54 13.66 4.02
N PRO A 147 -32.31 12.34 3.82
CA PRO A 147 -33.29 11.43 3.22
C PRO A 147 -34.42 11.03 4.19
N GLY A 148 -35.53 10.52 3.65
CA GLY A 148 -36.59 9.89 4.45
C GLY A 148 -38.03 10.15 4.01
N ASN A 149 -38.28 11.13 3.14
CA ASN A 149 -39.63 11.42 2.64
C ASN A 149 -39.62 11.56 1.10
N SER A 150 -40.27 10.61 0.42
CA SER A 150 -40.37 10.53 -1.04
C SER A 150 -41.28 11.57 -1.68
N ASN A 151 -42.09 12.28 -0.90
CA ASN A 151 -43.29 12.95 -1.39
C ASN A 151 -43.21 14.49 -1.41
N ASN A 152 -42.01 15.08 -1.58
CA ASN A 152 -41.88 16.54 -1.73
C ASN A 152 -40.65 16.99 -2.54
N ASN A 153 -40.81 17.11 -3.87
CA ASN A 153 -40.32 18.23 -4.71
C ASN A 153 -38.89 18.79 -4.49
N ARG A 154 -37.93 17.91 -4.14
CA ARG A 154 -36.56 18.24 -3.73
C ARG A 154 -35.68 18.77 -4.88
N ILE A 155 -34.63 19.49 -4.49
CA ILE A 155 -33.82 20.36 -5.36
C ILE A 155 -33.07 19.55 -6.42
N ILE A 156 -33.00 20.07 -7.64
CA ILE A 156 -32.11 19.57 -8.70
C ILE A 156 -30.94 20.53 -8.74
N GLY A 157 -29.75 20.07 -8.32
CA GLY A 157 -28.60 20.92 -8.02
C GLY A 157 -27.28 20.15 -8.13
N GLY A 158 -27.08 19.45 -9.26
CA GLY A 158 -25.83 18.74 -9.55
C GLY A 158 -24.76 19.70 -10.06
N GLY A 159 -23.50 19.50 -9.66
CA GLY A 159 -22.41 20.43 -9.96
C GLY A 159 -22.08 20.56 -11.46
N ILE A 160 -21.38 19.56 -12.00
CA ILE A 160 -20.83 19.57 -13.36
C ILE A 160 -21.32 18.32 -14.11
N ASP A 161 -22.15 18.49 -15.14
CA ASP A 161 -22.79 17.37 -15.84
C ASP A 161 -22.65 17.47 -17.37
N MET A 162 -21.94 16.51 -17.97
CA MET A 162 -21.84 16.35 -19.43
C MET A 162 -21.99 14.87 -19.82
N MET A 163 -23.21 14.51 -20.21
CA MET A 163 -23.58 13.13 -20.59
C MET A 163 -23.10 12.70 -22.00
N GLN A 164 -22.42 13.56 -22.77
CA GLN A 164 -21.90 13.25 -24.11
C GLN A 164 -20.52 13.88 -24.36
N GLY A 165 -19.49 13.43 -23.65
CA GLY A 165 -18.10 13.79 -23.93
C GLY A 165 -17.37 12.80 -24.83
N THR A 166 -16.11 13.08 -25.11
CA THR A 166 -15.16 12.15 -25.77
C THR A 166 -14.09 11.69 -24.78
N ASP A 167 -13.45 10.56 -25.09
CA ASP A 167 -12.23 10.05 -24.44
C ASP A 167 -11.09 11.07 -24.41
N LYS A 168 -11.00 11.89 -25.47
CA LYS A 168 -9.99 12.93 -25.68
C LYS A 168 -10.26 14.24 -24.93
N MET A 169 -11.40 14.38 -24.25
CA MET A 169 -11.64 15.50 -23.35
C MET A 169 -11.02 15.23 -21.98
N LYS A 170 -10.55 16.30 -21.34
CA LYS A 170 -10.02 16.25 -19.97
C LYS A 170 -10.77 17.23 -19.07
N PHE A 171 -11.09 16.76 -17.86
CA PHE A 171 -11.49 17.59 -16.74
C PHE A 171 -10.39 17.52 -15.69
N ILE A 172 -9.89 18.69 -15.29
CA ILE A 172 -8.82 18.84 -14.31
C ILE A 172 -9.39 19.67 -13.16
N PHE A 173 -9.21 19.17 -11.94
CA PHE A 173 -9.63 19.80 -10.69
C PHE A 173 -8.41 19.89 -9.79
N GLU A 174 -8.04 21.11 -9.40
CA GLU A 174 -6.80 21.41 -8.68
C GLU A 174 -7.13 22.39 -7.55
N ASP A 175 -7.03 21.99 -6.28
CA ASP A 175 -7.45 22.84 -5.14
C ASP A 175 -8.93 23.22 -5.24
N PHE A 176 -9.74 22.17 -5.31
CA PHE A 176 -11.14 22.27 -5.68
C PHE A 176 -12.02 21.65 -4.60
N LEU A 177 -12.88 22.48 -3.99
CA LEU A 177 -13.88 22.06 -3.01
C LEU A 177 -15.26 22.08 -3.66
N ILE A 178 -15.97 20.94 -3.68
CA ILE A 178 -17.37 20.88 -4.09
C ILE A 178 -18.24 20.29 -2.98
N THR A 179 -19.22 21.07 -2.54
CA THR A 179 -20.02 20.77 -1.35
C THR A 179 -21.51 20.91 -1.56
N GLY A 180 -22.28 19.99 -0.99
CA GLY A 180 -23.73 20.10 -0.85
C GLY A 180 -24.53 20.02 -2.16
N CYS A 181 -23.93 19.54 -3.25
CA CYS A 181 -24.64 19.32 -4.51
C CYS A 181 -25.55 18.09 -4.42
N HIS A 182 -26.75 18.16 -5.00
CA HIS A 182 -27.73 17.07 -4.99
C HIS A 182 -28.37 16.83 -6.35
N THR A 183 -28.49 15.57 -6.75
CA THR A 183 -29.15 15.17 -8.00
C THR A 183 -30.16 14.05 -7.80
N THR A 184 -31.27 14.10 -8.53
CA THR A 184 -32.23 12.99 -8.64
C THR A 184 -31.77 11.88 -9.60
N SER A 185 -30.60 12.06 -10.22
CA SER A 185 -29.93 11.10 -11.10
C SER A 185 -28.69 10.51 -10.40
N GLN A 186 -27.66 10.20 -11.18
CA GLN A 186 -26.30 9.86 -10.79
C GLN A 186 -25.40 11.12 -10.70
N GLY A 187 -24.33 11.08 -9.90
CA GLY A 187 -23.27 12.11 -9.91
C GLY A 187 -23.67 13.42 -9.22
N GLY A 188 -23.72 13.44 -7.89
CA GLY A 188 -24.15 14.63 -7.11
C GLY A 188 -23.30 15.86 -7.37
N ALA A 189 -21.97 15.72 -7.30
CA ALA A 189 -21.03 16.78 -7.65
C ALA A 189 -20.66 16.77 -9.15
N ILE A 190 -20.38 15.60 -9.72
CA ILE A 190 -19.87 15.44 -11.10
C ILE A 190 -20.58 14.27 -11.79
N ASN A 191 -21.09 14.48 -13.01
CA ASN A 191 -21.66 13.46 -13.89
C ASN A 191 -21.06 13.57 -15.31
N LEU A 192 -20.02 12.80 -15.63
CA LEU A 192 -19.30 12.87 -16.91
C LEU A 192 -19.38 11.54 -17.67
N ASN A 193 -19.50 11.60 -19.00
CA ASN A 193 -19.55 10.40 -19.85
C ASN A 193 -18.51 10.44 -20.97
N ASN A 194 -17.48 9.59 -20.85
CA ASN A 194 -16.24 9.44 -21.62
C ASN A 194 -14.99 10.25 -21.21
N PRO A 195 -15.01 11.53 -20.77
CA PRO A 195 -13.78 12.28 -20.48
C PRO A 195 -12.86 11.60 -19.46
N THR A 196 -11.57 11.91 -19.59
CA THR A 196 -10.59 11.66 -18.53
C THR A 196 -10.79 12.69 -17.42
N VAL A 197 -10.76 12.26 -16.16
CA VAL A 197 -10.91 13.10 -14.97
C VAL A 197 -9.64 13.04 -14.13
N ILE A 198 -9.08 14.20 -13.79
CA ILE A 198 -7.90 14.34 -12.94
C ILE A 198 -8.28 15.23 -11.75
N LEU A 199 -8.10 14.70 -10.54
CA LEU A 199 -8.30 15.38 -9.27
C LEU A 199 -6.94 15.51 -8.57
N LYS A 200 -6.56 16.72 -8.18
CA LYS A 200 -5.39 17.02 -7.33
C LYS A 200 -5.79 17.91 -6.16
N ASN A 201 -5.44 17.51 -4.95
CA ASN A 201 -5.79 18.19 -3.69
C ASN A 201 -7.28 18.65 -3.67
N THR A 202 -8.21 17.71 -3.90
CA THR A 202 -9.65 18.03 -4.03
C THR A 202 -10.49 17.53 -2.88
N ILE A 203 -11.49 18.31 -2.49
CA ILE A 203 -12.43 17.98 -1.43
C ILE A 203 -13.83 17.83 -2.02
N PHE A 204 -14.46 16.68 -1.79
CA PHE A 204 -15.84 16.41 -2.16
C PHE A 204 -16.59 16.04 -0.89
N GLU A 205 -17.44 16.93 -0.40
CA GLU A 205 -18.14 16.71 0.87
C GLU A 205 -19.65 16.93 0.78
N ASN A 206 -20.41 16.12 1.53
CA ASN A 206 -21.86 16.28 1.68
C ASN A 206 -22.67 16.25 0.36
N ASN A 207 -22.10 15.72 -0.73
CA ASN A 207 -22.76 15.61 -2.03
C ASN A 207 -23.63 14.34 -2.10
N SER A 208 -24.71 14.36 -2.87
CA SER A 208 -25.57 13.17 -2.98
C SER A 208 -26.28 12.96 -4.31
N ALA A 209 -26.44 11.69 -4.65
CA ALA A 209 -27.17 11.20 -5.81
C ALA A 209 -28.35 10.34 -5.35
N THR A 210 -29.50 10.45 -6.04
CA THR A 210 -30.63 9.53 -5.79
C THR A 210 -30.37 8.14 -6.35
N THR A 211 -29.54 7.99 -7.40
CA THR A 211 -29.04 6.69 -7.87
C THR A 211 -27.60 6.45 -7.39
N SER A 212 -26.60 6.45 -8.29
CA SER A 212 -25.22 6.01 -8.06
C SER A 212 -24.20 7.15 -8.21
N GLY A 213 -23.02 7.02 -7.61
CA GLY A 213 -21.98 8.05 -7.65
C GLY A 213 -22.41 9.29 -6.86
N GLY A 214 -22.51 9.16 -5.54
CA GLY A 214 -23.03 10.24 -4.66
C GLY A 214 -22.26 11.55 -4.83
N ALA A 215 -20.94 11.48 -5.03
CA ALA A 215 -20.13 12.59 -5.52
C ALA A 215 -19.97 12.54 -7.05
N ILE A 216 -19.37 11.46 -7.59
CA ILE A 216 -18.86 11.35 -8.96
C ILE A 216 -19.50 10.14 -9.66
N ALA A 217 -20.33 10.41 -10.65
CA ALA A 217 -20.68 9.44 -11.67
C ALA A 217 -19.83 9.67 -12.92
N LYS A 218 -18.99 8.72 -13.28
CA LYS A 218 -18.12 8.81 -14.45
C LYS A 218 -18.37 7.60 -15.33
N ASN A 219 -19.08 7.77 -16.44
CA ASN A 219 -19.36 6.72 -17.41
C ASN A 219 -18.34 6.73 -18.57
N GLY A 220 -18.33 5.67 -19.37
CA GLY A 220 -17.50 5.61 -20.59
C GLY A 220 -16.00 5.43 -20.35
N GLY A 221 -15.16 5.74 -21.36
CA GLY A 221 -13.81 5.17 -21.51
C GLY A 221 -12.56 5.93 -21.02
N GLY A 222 -12.61 7.21 -20.62
CA GLY A 222 -11.44 7.90 -20.05
C GLY A 222 -11.06 7.43 -18.63
N SER A 223 -9.83 7.67 -18.17
CA SER A 223 -9.45 7.28 -16.79
C SER A 223 -10.02 8.23 -15.73
N ILE A 224 -9.97 7.81 -14.46
CA ILE A 224 -10.02 8.71 -13.30
C ILE A 224 -8.66 8.64 -12.60
N THR A 225 -8.10 9.80 -12.27
CA THR A 225 -6.86 9.93 -11.50
C THR A 225 -7.11 10.84 -10.31
N ILE A 226 -6.75 10.40 -9.11
CA ILE A 226 -6.87 11.15 -7.86
C ILE A 226 -5.50 11.10 -7.17
N ASN A 227 -4.93 12.24 -6.81
CA ASN A 227 -3.70 12.35 -6.04
C ASN A 227 -3.86 13.50 -5.03
N GLY A 228 -3.92 13.18 -3.74
CA GLY A 228 -4.40 14.10 -2.71
C GLY A 228 -5.90 14.35 -2.85
N GLY A 229 -6.72 13.72 -2.02
CA GLY A 229 -8.17 13.93 -2.08
C GLY A 229 -8.92 13.55 -0.82
N GLU A 230 -9.98 14.29 -0.51
CA GLU A 230 -10.81 14.09 0.68
C GLU A 230 -12.28 13.97 0.29
N PHE A 231 -12.85 12.79 0.49
CA PHE A 231 -14.21 12.47 0.09
C PHE A 231 -15.01 12.15 1.34
N ARG A 232 -15.78 13.12 1.86
CA ARG A 232 -16.51 13.01 3.15
C ARG A 232 -18.03 12.98 3.00
N ASN A 233 -18.70 12.08 3.72
CA ASN A 233 -20.17 12.10 3.89
C ASN A 233 -20.99 12.06 2.57
N ASN A 234 -20.40 11.65 1.45
CA ASN A 234 -21.11 11.62 0.15
C ASN A 234 -22.04 10.41 0.07
N SER A 235 -23.23 10.57 -0.54
CA SER A 235 -24.34 9.60 -0.41
C SER A 235 -25.00 9.19 -1.74
N ALA A 236 -25.09 7.90 -2.00
CA ALA A 236 -25.85 7.27 -3.10
C ALA A 236 -27.12 6.60 -2.56
N TYR A 237 -28.27 7.29 -2.62
CA TYR A 237 -29.46 6.93 -1.84
C TYR A 237 -30.24 5.71 -2.37
N ASN A 238 -30.13 5.35 -3.65
CA ASN A 238 -30.68 4.12 -4.26
C ASN A 238 -29.76 3.66 -5.38
N GLY A 239 -28.49 3.46 -5.04
CA GLY A 239 -27.46 3.03 -5.97
C GLY A 239 -26.13 2.82 -5.26
N GLN A 240 -25.10 2.60 -6.07
CA GLN A 240 -23.76 2.18 -5.65
C GLN A 240 -22.75 3.32 -5.75
N GLY A 241 -21.66 3.24 -4.99
CA GLY A 241 -20.59 4.25 -5.00
C GLY A 241 -21.05 5.56 -4.35
N GLY A 242 -20.97 5.67 -3.02
CA GLY A 242 -21.28 6.93 -2.32
C GLY A 242 -20.36 8.08 -2.78
N VAL A 243 -19.16 7.77 -3.24
CA VAL A 243 -18.28 8.68 -3.97
C VAL A 243 -18.28 8.37 -5.47
N ILE A 244 -17.66 7.28 -5.91
CA ILE A 244 -17.37 7.02 -7.34
C ILE A 244 -18.21 5.87 -7.89
N ALA A 245 -18.91 6.08 -9.01
CA ALA A 245 -19.59 5.01 -9.76
C ALA A 245 -19.53 5.17 -11.29
N GLY A 246 -19.69 4.06 -12.03
CA GLY A 246 -19.82 4.05 -13.50
C GLY A 246 -18.59 3.81 -14.40
N PRO A 247 -17.30 3.90 -13.96
CA PRO A 247 -16.19 3.90 -14.92
C PRO A 247 -15.97 2.54 -15.60
N LYS A 248 -15.63 2.59 -16.89
CA LYS A 248 -15.31 1.45 -17.76
C LYS A 248 -13.87 1.50 -18.26
N ALA A 249 -12.98 1.95 -17.39
CA ALA A 249 -11.58 2.29 -17.65
C ALA A 249 -10.86 2.51 -16.32
N LYS A 250 -9.52 2.56 -16.34
CA LYS A 250 -8.66 2.63 -15.16
C LYS A 250 -9.04 3.75 -14.18
N ILE A 251 -9.18 3.38 -12.92
CA ILE A 251 -9.12 4.28 -11.76
C ILE A 251 -7.70 4.20 -11.18
N TYR A 252 -7.08 5.35 -10.91
CA TYR A 252 -5.87 5.49 -10.11
C TYR A 252 -6.14 6.45 -8.95
N ILE A 253 -5.79 6.06 -7.73
CA ILE A 253 -5.96 6.82 -6.49
C ILE A 253 -4.67 6.78 -5.70
N ASP A 254 -4.29 7.92 -5.14
CA ASP A 254 -3.07 8.09 -4.36
C ASP A 254 -3.25 9.19 -3.30
N GLU A 255 -2.60 9.04 -2.15
CA GLU A 255 -2.61 9.98 -1.01
C GLU A 255 -4.01 10.52 -0.63
N SER A 256 -5.04 9.66 -0.65
CA SER A 256 -6.45 10.07 -0.55
C SER A 256 -7.19 9.47 0.64
N THR A 257 -8.15 10.22 1.19
CA THR A 257 -9.02 9.81 2.32
C THR A 257 -10.49 9.75 1.88
N PHE A 258 -11.12 8.61 2.12
CA PHE A 258 -12.55 8.36 1.88
C PHE A 258 -13.22 8.09 3.22
N GLU A 259 -14.05 9.02 3.67
CA GLU A 259 -14.54 9.05 5.06
C GLU A 259 -16.07 9.11 5.13
N LYS A 260 -16.68 8.25 5.94
CA LYS A 260 -18.13 8.31 6.27
C LYS A 260 -19.07 8.29 5.04
N ASN A 261 -18.61 7.85 3.86
CA ASN A 261 -19.43 7.84 2.65
C ASN A 261 -20.43 6.67 2.65
N TYR A 262 -21.56 6.85 1.99
CA TYR A 262 -22.68 5.92 2.05
C TYR A 262 -23.24 5.52 0.67
N ALA A 263 -23.46 4.23 0.47
CA ALA A 263 -24.24 3.68 -0.63
C ALA A 263 -25.36 2.77 -0.12
N LYS A 264 -26.57 2.90 -0.68
CA LYS A 264 -27.66 1.96 -0.39
C LYS A 264 -27.46 0.62 -1.09
N GLU A 265 -26.85 0.63 -2.26
CA GLU A 265 -26.32 -0.57 -2.90
C GLU A 265 -24.81 -0.66 -2.60
N ASN A 266 -24.02 -1.21 -3.50
CA ASN A 266 -22.65 -1.62 -3.22
C ASN A 266 -21.64 -0.47 -3.14
N GLY A 267 -20.50 -0.68 -2.48
CA GLY A 267 -19.37 0.25 -2.46
C GLY A 267 -19.70 1.59 -1.80
N GLY A 268 -19.64 1.66 -0.47
CA GLY A 268 -19.99 2.89 0.27
C GLY A 268 -19.17 4.11 -0.15
N ALA A 269 -17.91 3.92 -0.58
CA ALA A 269 -17.14 4.93 -1.30
C ALA A 269 -17.08 4.67 -2.82
N ILE A 270 -16.58 3.51 -3.25
CA ILE A 270 -16.18 3.25 -4.65
C ILE A 270 -16.89 2.03 -5.22
N ALA A 271 -17.56 2.19 -6.36
CA ALA A 271 -18.22 1.11 -7.11
C ALA A 271 -18.07 1.29 -8.65
N PRO A 272 -16.89 1.02 -9.24
CA PRO A 272 -16.74 0.80 -10.69
C PRO A 272 -17.78 -0.23 -11.17
N SER A 273 -18.53 0.13 -12.22
CA SER A 273 -19.71 -0.62 -12.61
C SER A 273 -19.89 -0.72 -14.12
N GLY A 274 -19.69 -1.92 -14.64
CA GLY A 274 -19.99 -2.27 -16.03
C GLY A 274 -19.12 -3.40 -16.52
N ASN A 275 -19.58 -4.09 -17.56
CA ASN A 275 -19.00 -5.32 -18.11
C ASN A 275 -17.60 -5.14 -18.74
N HIS A 276 -16.98 -3.97 -18.59
CA HIS A 276 -15.75 -3.51 -19.26
C HIS A 276 -14.92 -2.60 -18.33
N PHE A 277 -14.90 -2.85 -17.03
CA PHE A 277 -13.96 -2.17 -16.13
C PHE A 277 -12.54 -2.74 -16.34
N GLU A 278 -11.52 -1.89 -16.25
CA GLU A 278 -10.16 -2.19 -16.74
C GLU A 278 -9.18 -2.46 -15.60
N ALA A 279 -9.01 -1.49 -14.70
CA ALA A 279 -8.11 -1.60 -13.55
C ALA A 279 -8.51 -0.66 -12.41
N LEU A 280 -8.25 -1.09 -11.18
CA LEU A 280 -8.29 -0.26 -9.97
C LEU A 280 -6.91 -0.27 -9.35
N GLU A 281 -6.25 0.89 -9.29
CA GLU A 281 -5.00 1.10 -8.57
C GLU A 281 -5.24 2.12 -7.45
N ILE A 282 -4.88 1.76 -6.22
CA ILE A 282 -5.00 2.60 -5.03
C ILE A 282 -3.73 2.49 -4.22
N ASN A 283 -3.11 3.62 -3.88
CA ASN A 283 -1.90 3.68 -3.07
C ASN A 283 -2.05 4.70 -1.94
N ASN A 284 -1.32 4.53 -0.83
CA ASN A 284 -1.13 5.56 0.21
C ASN A 284 -2.43 6.17 0.76
N SER A 285 -3.53 5.41 0.83
CA SER A 285 -4.90 5.94 0.98
C SER A 285 -5.68 5.30 2.13
N VAL A 286 -6.57 6.08 2.74
CA VAL A 286 -7.37 5.70 3.91
C VAL A 286 -8.86 5.62 3.55
N PHE A 287 -9.53 4.55 3.98
CA PHE A 287 -10.97 4.35 3.86
C PHE A 287 -11.55 4.14 5.27
N GLU A 288 -12.18 5.16 5.84
CA GLU A 288 -12.65 5.14 7.24
C GLU A 288 -14.17 5.31 7.34
N GLN A 289 -14.83 4.42 8.10
CA GLN A 289 -16.26 4.44 8.42
C GLN A 289 -17.22 4.49 7.20
N ASN A 290 -16.79 4.09 6.01
CA ASN A 290 -17.66 4.04 4.83
C ASN A 290 -18.66 2.87 4.95
N LYS A 291 -19.87 3.06 4.41
CA LYS A 291 -20.98 2.14 4.62
C LYS A 291 -21.74 1.80 3.34
N SER A 292 -21.94 0.50 3.12
CA SER A 292 -22.88 -0.06 2.16
C SER A 292 -24.04 -0.75 2.89
N ASP A 293 -25.28 -0.60 2.40
CA ASP A 293 -26.42 -1.46 2.78
C ASP A 293 -26.49 -2.76 1.93
N ALA A 294 -25.51 -2.97 1.05
CA ALA A 294 -25.25 -4.20 0.30
C ALA A 294 -23.77 -4.60 0.46
N ASN A 295 -23.00 -4.75 -0.64
CA ASN A 295 -21.68 -5.38 -0.59
C ASN A 295 -20.54 -4.34 -0.75
N GLY A 296 -19.45 -4.50 0.00
CA GLY A 296 -18.28 -3.61 -0.03
C GLY A 296 -18.51 -2.29 0.72
N GLY A 297 -18.13 -2.21 1.99
CA GLY A 297 -18.42 -1.02 2.81
C GLY A 297 -17.67 0.22 2.35
N ALA A 298 -16.41 0.06 1.94
CA ALA A 298 -15.64 1.06 1.21
C ALA A 298 -15.70 0.81 -0.31
N ILE A 299 -15.24 -0.35 -0.76
CA ILE A 299 -15.01 -0.63 -2.19
C ILE A 299 -15.82 -1.84 -2.65
N TYR A 300 -16.45 -1.71 -3.81
CA TYR A 300 -17.06 -2.81 -4.54
C TYR A 300 -16.54 -2.89 -5.97
N THR A 301 -16.21 -4.08 -6.46
CA THR A 301 -15.95 -4.33 -7.88
C THR A 301 -16.87 -5.43 -8.42
N ASN A 302 -17.41 -5.26 -9.62
CA ASN A 302 -18.14 -6.30 -10.34
C ASN A 302 -17.74 -6.32 -11.81
N THR A 303 -17.10 -7.42 -12.22
CA THR A 303 -16.28 -7.50 -13.43
C THR A 303 -16.73 -8.66 -14.32
N GLN A 304 -16.70 -8.46 -15.64
CA GLN A 304 -17.08 -9.44 -16.67
C GLN A 304 -16.03 -9.56 -17.78
N ILE A 305 -14.84 -9.01 -17.51
CA ILE A 305 -13.60 -9.17 -18.26
C ILE A 305 -12.46 -9.23 -17.24
N PRO A 306 -11.30 -9.84 -17.57
CA PRO A 306 -10.10 -9.74 -16.76
C PRO A 306 -9.79 -8.29 -16.41
N THR A 307 -9.76 -8.02 -15.11
CA THR A 307 -9.50 -6.72 -14.48
C THR A 307 -8.33 -6.88 -13.52
N TYR A 308 -7.55 -5.82 -13.30
CA TYR A 308 -6.54 -5.84 -12.24
C TYR A 308 -6.92 -4.92 -11.09
N VAL A 309 -6.82 -5.42 -9.86
CA VAL A 309 -6.99 -4.62 -8.64
C VAL A 309 -5.69 -4.64 -7.85
N TYR A 310 -5.01 -3.51 -7.77
CA TYR A 310 -3.82 -3.28 -6.95
C TYR A 310 -4.15 -2.27 -5.86
N ILE A 311 -3.98 -2.65 -4.59
CA ILE A 311 -4.22 -1.77 -3.44
C ILE A 311 -3.00 -1.88 -2.52
N THR A 312 -2.22 -0.81 -2.38
CA THR A 312 -0.95 -0.84 -1.64
C THR A 312 -0.79 0.29 -0.62
N ASN A 313 -0.16 0.03 0.54
CA ASN A 313 0.02 1.02 1.61
C ASN A 313 -1.30 1.76 1.97
N CYS A 314 -2.38 1.00 2.20
CA CYS A 314 -3.72 1.56 2.42
C CYS A 314 -4.35 1.05 3.73
N GLU A 315 -5.06 1.94 4.43
CA GLU A 315 -5.80 1.62 5.67
C GLU A 315 -7.31 1.55 5.39
N PHE A 316 -7.98 0.52 5.91
CA PHE A 316 -9.42 0.32 5.83
C PHE A 316 -9.99 0.15 7.24
N ILE A 317 -10.61 1.19 7.78
CA ILE A 317 -10.95 1.32 9.21
C ILE A 317 -12.47 1.41 9.39
N GLU A 318 -13.03 0.55 10.26
CA GLU A 318 -14.46 0.57 10.68
C GLU A 318 -15.53 0.58 9.57
N ASN A 319 -15.17 0.22 8.32
CA ASN A 319 -16.11 0.21 7.21
C ASN A 319 -17.17 -0.89 7.40
N LYS A 320 -18.36 -0.70 6.82
CA LYS A 320 -19.53 -1.55 7.11
C LYS A 320 -20.32 -1.98 5.89
N ALA A 321 -20.64 -3.26 5.81
CA ALA A 321 -21.40 -3.86 4.72
C ALA A 321 -22.32 -5.00 5.19
N VAL A 322 -23.05 -5.59 4.24
CA VAL A 322 -23.65 -6.93 4.35
C VAL A 322 -22.58 -8.00 4.07
N GLU A 323 -21.80 -7.83 3.00
CA GLU A 323 -20.73 -8.74 2.58
C GLU A 323 -19.49 -7.92 2.20
N GLY A 324 -18.31 -8.26 2.72
CA GLY A 324 -17.08 -7.48 2.52
C GLY A 324 -17.12 -6.14 3.26
N GLY A 325 -16.90 -6.16 4.58
CA GLY A 325 -17.06 -4.99 5.44
C GLY A 325 -16.23 -3.78 4.99
N ALA A 326 -15.00 -4.00 4.51
CA ALA A 326 -14.24 -3.01 3.76
C ALA A 326 -14.41 -3.17 2.25
N VAL A 327 -14.08 -4.35 1.71
CA VAL A 327 -14.01 -4.58 0.27
C VAL A 327 -14.80 -5.81 -0.13
N SER A 328 -15.63 -5.71 -1.18
CA SER A 328 -16.28 -6.86 -1.79
C SER A 328 -16.04 -6.90 -3.30
N GLN A 329 -15.60 -8.03 -3.81
CA GLN A 329 -15.31 -8.22 -5.24
C GLN A 329 -16.15 -9.35 -5.81
N PHE A 330 -16.69 -9.17 -7.01
CA PHE A 330 -17.51 -10.15 -7.72
C PHE A 330 -17.01 -10.32 -9.14
N ASP A 331 -16.34 -11.42 -9.44
CA ASP A 331 -15.82 -11.67 -10.80
C ASP A 331 -16.53 -12.82 -11.53
N ASN A 332 -16.66 -12.64 -12.83
CA ASN A 332 -17.20 -13.61 -13.77
C ASN A 332 -16.12 -14.12 -14.75
N GLU A 333 -14.94 -13.49 -14.77
CA GLU A 333 -13.78 -13.81 -15.60
C GLU A 333 -12.49 -13.92 -14.75
N SER A 334 -11.39 -14.42 -15.33
CA SER A 334 -10.12 -14.59 -14.61
C SER A 334 -9.36 -13.27 -14.45
N SER A 335 -9.31 -12.75 -13.23
CA SER A 335 -8.69 -11.47 -12.87
C SER A 335 -7.55 -11.64 -11.87
N GLY A 336 -6.72 -10.60 -11.73
CA GLY A 336 -5.63 -10.53 -10.76
C GLY A 336 -5.95 -9.54 -9.64
N VAL A 337 -5.83 -9.98 -8.39
CA VAL A 337 -6.08 -9.14 -7.21
C VAL A 337 -4.84 -9.13 -6.32
N TYR A 338 -4.37 -7.95 -5.96
CA TYR A 338 -3.12 -7.73 -5.24
C TYR A 338 -3.30 -6.69 -4.14
N TYR A 339 -3.09 -7.11 -2.89
CA TYR A 339 -2.98 -6.22 -1.73
C TYR A 339 -1.56 -6.30 -1.17
N LYS A 340 -0.94 -5.16 -0.85
CA LYS A 340 0.41 -5.10 -0.24
C LYS A 340 0.55 -3.98 0.81
N ASP A 341 1.09 -4.29 1.99
CA ASP A 341 1.34 -3.30 3.07
C ASP A 341 0.05 -2.59 3.54
N CYS A 342 -1.08 -3.29 3.58
CA CYS A 342 -2.39 -2.69 3.88
C CYS A 342 -2.95 -3.17 5.22
N SER A 343 -3.69 -2.30 5.90
CA SER A 343 -4.36 -2.62 7.17
C SER A 343 -5.86 -2.64 6.99
N PHE A 344 -6.53 -3.67 7.53
CA PHE A 344 -7.98 -3.76 7.59
C PHE A 344 -8.39 -3.87 9.05
N ILE A 345 -8.75 -2.75 9.68
CA ILE A 345 -8.98 -2.65 11.13
C ILE A 345 -10.49 -2.51 11.41
N GLY A 346 -11.04 -3.42 12.21
CA GLY A 346 -12.36 -3.22 12.85
C GLY A 346 -13.60 -3.24 11.93
N ASN A 347 -13.45 -3.57 10.64
CA ASN A 347 -14.53 -3.54 9.65
C ASN A 347 -15.61 -4.60 9.94
N ILE A 348 -16.85 -4.35 9.50
CA ILE A 348 -18.03 -5.10 9.93
C ILE A 348 -18.88 -5.55 8.72
N ALA A 349 -18.99 -6.86 8.50
CA ALA A 349 -19.95 -7.46 7.56
C ALA A 349 -21.13 -8.11 8.30
N SER A 350 -22.38 -7.85 7.88
CA SER A 350 -23.55 -8.48 8.52
C SER A 350 -23.78 -9.95 8.11
N LYS A 351 -23.06 -10.46 7.11
CA LYS A 351 -23.03 -11.87 6.69
C LYS A 351 -21.62 -12.46 6.65
N ILE A 352 -20.81 -12.09 5.65
CA ILE A 352 -19.55 -12.76 5.25
C ILE A 352 -18.44 -11.77 4.90
N GLY A 353 -17.20 -12.11 5.22
CA GLY A 353 -16.03 -11.32 4.88
C GLY A 353 -15.98 -10.01 5.66
N GLY A 354 -15.67 -10.10 6.96
CA GLY A 354 -15.57 -8.94 7.87
C GLY A 354 -14.70 -7.80 7.33
N ALA A 355 -13.53 -8.13 6.77
CA ALA A 355 -12.72 -7.19 6.00
C ALA A 355 -13.00 -7.33 4.49
N ILE A 356 -12.58 -8.45 3.90
CA ILE A 356 -12.64 -8.69 2.46
C ILE A 356 -13.60 -9.85 2.16
N HIS A 357 -14.44 -9.65 1.16
CA HIS A 357 -15.23 -10.69 0.51
C HIS A 357 -14.85 -10.77 -0.97
N VAL A 358 -14.63 -11.97 -1.51
CA VAL A 358 -14.58 -12.16 -2.96
C VAL A 358 -15.41 -13.39 -3.37
N TYR A 359 -16.31 -13.16 -4.31
CA TYR A 359 -17.05 -14.19 -5.03
C TYR A 359 -16.57 -14.24 -6.49
N ASN A 360 -16.41 -15.43 -7.03
CA ASN A 360 -15.71 -15.62 -8.31
C ASN A 360 -16.25 -16.85 -9.07
N LYS A 361 -16.31 -16.79 -10.41
CA LYS A 361 -16.79 -17.90 -11.27
C LYS A 361 -15.70 -18.63 -12.06
N LYS A 362 -14.43 -18.21 -11.98
CA LYS A 362 -13.30 -18.83 -12.72
C LYS A 362 -12.05 -18.92 -11.83
N SER A 363 -10.95 -19.47 -12.35
CA SER A 363 -9.67 -19.47 -11.64
C SER A 363 -9.09 -18.05 -11.54
N HIS A 364 -8.63 -17.67 -10.35
CA HIS A 364 -8.01 -16.38 -10.02
C HIS A 364 -6.68 -16.60 -9.31
N GLN A 365 -5.87 -15.54 -9.25
CA GLN A 365 -4.76 -15.42 -8.29
C GLN A 365 -5.02 -14.21 -7.40
N ILE A 366 -5.11 -14.44 -6.08
CA ILE A 366 -5.01 -13.38 -5.07
C ILE A 366 -3.57 -13.34 -4.58
N TYR A 367 -3.03 -12.14 -4.42
CA TYR A 367 -1.79 -11.88 -3.72
C TYR A 367 -2.11 -11.02 -2.49
N LEU A 368 -1.80 -11.55 -1.31
CA LEU A 368 -1.82 -10.83 -0.05
C LEU A 368 -0.39 -10.84 0.49
N ASN A 369 0.19 -9.66 0.72
CA ASN A 369 1.56 -9.52 1.22
C ASN A 369 1.58 -8.42 2.28
N ASN A 370 2.07 -8.71 3.49
CA ASN A 370 2.12 -7.74 4.58
C ASN A 370 0.75 -7.06 4.84
N ILE A 371 -0.25 -7.83 5.27
CA ILE A 371 -1.64 -7.35 5.44
C ILE A 371 -2.11 -7.60 6.87
N ASP A 372 -2.56 -6.56 7.57
CA ASP A 372 -3.29 -6.71 8.83
C ASP A 372 -4.80 -6.90 8.60
N PHE A 373 -5.42 -7.68 9.48
CA PHE A 373 -6.85 -7.96 9.55
C PHE A 373 -7.40 -7.90 10.98
N SER A 374 -6.86 -7.03 11.84
CA SER A 374 -7.25 -6.84 13.23
C SER A 374 -8.71 -6.43 13.40
N GLU A 375 -9.30 -6.81 14.55
CA GLU A 375 -10.63 -6.40 15.02
C GLU A 375 -11.86 -6.63 14.10
N ASN A 376 -11.72 -7.17 12.89
CA ASN A 376 -12.83 -7.32 11.93
C ASN A 376 -13.91 -8.31 12.42
N LYS A 377 -15.18 -8.00 12.11
CA LYS A 377 -16.36 -8.74 12.61
C LYS A 377 -17.27 -9.17 11.46
N ALA A 378 -17.69 -10.44 11.46
CA ALA A 378 -18.70 -10.98 10.54
C ALA A 378 -19.60 -12.03 11.21
N ALA A 379 -20.79 -12.26 10.66
CA ALA A 379 -21.67 -13.35 11.12
C ALA A 379 -21.15 -14.75 10.72
N LYS A 380 -20.31 -14.81 9.69
CA LYS A 380 -19.44 -15.92 9.28
C LYS A 380 -18.16 -15.32 8.70
N ASP A 381 -17.00 -15.87 9.04
CA ASP A 381 -15.71 -15.70 8.35
C ASP A 381 -15.19 -14.24 8.17
N GLY A 382 -14.09 -13.91 8.85
CA GLY A 382 -13.46 -12.56 8.79
C GLY A 382 -12.94 -12.16 7.41
N ILE A 383 -12.59 -13.15 6.57
CA ILE A 383 -12.35 -13.06 5.14
C ILE A 383 -13.10 -14.22 4.49
N TYR A 384 -13.81 -13.98 3.39
CA TYR A 384 -14.58 -15.03 2.68
C TYR A 384 -14.22 -15.07 1.19
N TRP A 385 -14.00 -16.28 0.69
CA TRP A 385 -13.64 -16.57 -0.70
C TRP A 385 -14.48 -17.75 -1.22
N GLU A 386 -15.14 -17.57 -2.37
CA GLU A 386 -15.96 -18.62 -3.00
C GLU A 386 -15.73 -18.69 -4.51
N VAL A 387 -15.61 -19.92 -5.04
CA VAL A 387 -15.43 -20.21 -6.47
C VAL A 387 -16.59 -21.06 -6.97
N GLU A 388 -17.41 -20.51 -7.87
CA GLU A 388 -18.52 -21.20 -8.51
C GLU A 388 -18.01 -22.26 -9.49
N ASN A 389 -18.17 -23.54 -9.15
CA ASN A 389 -17.80 -24.65 -10.04
C ASN A 389 -18.82 -24.75 -11.19
N PRO A 390 -18.44 -24.53 -12.47
CA PRO A 390 -19.37 -24.23 -13.57
C PRO A 390 -20.19 -25.43 -14.10
N ARG A 391 -20.43 -26.46 -13.28
CA ARG A 391 -21.29 -27.63 -13.59
C ARG A 391 -22.15 -28.09 -12.40
N ALA A 392 -22.82 -27.15 -11.72
CA ALA A 392 -23.85 -27.46 -10.73
C ALA A 392 -25.21 -26.83 -11.10
N GLY A 393 -26.12 -27.63 -11.69
CA GLY A 393 -27.54 -27.29 -11.72
C GLY A 393 -28.16 -27.38 -10.31
N PRO A 394 -29.35 -26.82 -10.07
CA PRO A 394 -29.93 -26.66 -8.72
C PRO A 394 -30.47 -27.98 -8.12
N SER A 395 -29.58 -28.94 -7.81
CA SER A 395 -29.87 -30.13 -6.99
C SER A 395 -28.61 -30.95 -6.67
N SER A 396 -27.75 -30.46 -5.78
CA SER A 396 -26.72 -31.29 -5.11
C SER A 396 -26.37 -30.71 -3.73
N LEU A 397 -26.59 -31.49 -2.67
CA LEU A 397 -26.03 -31.23 -1.34
C LEU A 397 -24.64 -31.85 -1.26
N GLY A 398 -23.63 -31.05 -0.91
CA GLY A 398 -22.33 -31.51 -0.44
C GLY A 398 -21.35 -31.96 -1.51
N LEU A 399 -20.35 -31.11 -1.77
CA LEU A 399 -18.93 -31.44 -1.64
C LEU A 399 -18.12 -30.13 -1.78
N ALA A 400 -17.74 -29.53 -0.65
CA ALA A 400 -16.91 -28.34 -0.64
C ALA A 400 -15.47 -28.71 -1.02
N GLY A 401 -14.99 -28.23 -2.17
CA GLY A 401 -13.59 -28.36 -2.56
C GLY A 401 -12.70 -27.55 -1.62
N GLN A 402 -11.67 -28.19 -1.06
CA GLN A 402 -10.78 -27.56 -0.09
C GLN A 402 -9.83 -26.57 -0.79
N TYR A 403 -9.78 -25.34 -0.29
CA TYR A 403 -8.72 -24.38 -0.57
C TYR A 403 -8.10 -23.96 0.75
N ASN A 404 -6.77 -24.00 0.84
CA ASN A 404 -6.04 -23.80 2.09
C ASN A 404 -5.87 -22.30 2.38
N LEU A 405 -6.25 -21.90 3.59
CA LEU A 405 -5.82 -20.62 4.16
C LEU A 405 -4.34 -20.75 4.55
N VAL A 406 -3.46 -19.98 3.90
CA VAL A 406 -2.06 -19.87 4.30
C VAL A 406 -1.98 -19.03 5.56
N LYS A 407 -1.88 -19.68 6.71
CA LYS A 407 -1.42 -19.06 7.95
C LYS A 407 0.08 -19.33 8.08
N GLY A 408 0.91 -18.29 8.07
CA GLY A 408 2.34 -18.45 8.38
C GLY A 408 2.54 -18.73 9.87
N SER A 409 2.74 -19.99 10.25
CA SER A 409 3.31 -20.42 11.54
C SER A 409 3.55 -21.95 11.55
N GLU A 410 4.52 -22.44 12.32
CA GLU A 410 5.15 -23.76 12.12
C GLU A 410 4.46 -24.94 12.84
N ASP A 411 4.98 -26.14 12.57
CA ASP A 411 4.55 -27.46 13.05
C ASP A 411 3.10 -27.90 12.72
N THR A 412 2.98 -28.92 11.86
CA THR A 412 1.73 -29.69 11.73
C THR A 412 2.01 -31.18 11.52
N GLN A 413 2.04 -31.96 12.60
CA GLN A 413 1.77 -33.40 12.49
C GLN A 413 0.29 -33.63 12.18
N ILE A 414 0.02 -34.57 11.27
CA ILE A 414 -1.30 -34.81 10.69
C ILE A 414 -2.16 -35.67 11.64
N LEU A 415 -3.36 -35.20 12.00
CA LEU A 415 -4.51 -36.06 12.34
C LEU A 415 -5.84 -35.47 11.78
N PRO A 416 -6.84 -36.31 11.46
CA PRO A 416 -7.78 -35.99 10.38
C PRO A 416 -9.15 -35.39 10.76
N TYR A 417 -9.64 -34.54 9.86
CA TYR A 417 -11.02 -34.49 9.34
C TYR A 417 -12.22 -34.52 10.33
N ASP A 418 -12.49 -33.41 11.02
CA ASP A 418 -13.80 -32.72 10.94
C ASP A 418 -13.71 -31.27 11.50
N LYS A 419 -14.59 -30.40 10.98
CA LYS A 419 -14.90 -28.98 11.35
C LYS A 419 -13.98 -28.22 12.34
N ARG A 420 -13.44 -27.09 11.86
CA ARG A 420 -13.16 -25.82 12.59
C ARG A 420 -13.02 -24.72 11.53
N ILE A 421 -13.67 -23.54 11.62
CA ILE A 421 -13.78 -22.54 12.70
C ILE A 421 -12.44 -21.82 12.93
N LEU A 422 -12.33 -20.62 12.37
CA LEU A 422 -11.32 -19.62 12.71
C LEU A 422 -11.95 -18.61 13.67
N ASN A 423 -11.55 -18.70 14.95
CA ASN A 423 -12.02 -17.82 16.02
C ASN A 423 -10.79 -17.42 16.85
N MET A 424 -10.21 -16.25 16.57
CA MET A 424 -8.94 -15.86 17.16
C MET A 424 -9.13 -15.20 18.54
N LYS A 425 -8.63 -15.89 19.56
CA LYS A 425 -8.16 -15.30 20.81
C LYS A 425 -6.76 -15.83 21.13
N GLY A 426 -5.75 -14.98 20.92
CA GLY A 426 -4.44 -15.04 21.58
C GLY A 426 -3.44 -16.16 21.19
N LYS A 427 -2.19 -15.71 21.04
CA LYS A 427 -0.91 -16.47 21.02
C LYS A 427 -0.35 -16.97 19.66
N THR A 428 0.98 -17.06 19.65
CA THR A 428 1.97 -16.99 18.55
C THR A 428 2.62 -18.32 18.16
N TYR A 429 3.21 -18.42 16.95
CA TYR A 429 4.67 -18.64 16.69
C TYR A 429 5.03 -19.08 15.23
N SER A 430 5.96 -18.37 14.56
CA SER A 430 6.56 -18.61 13.20
C SER A 430 7.43 -19.88 13.08
N LYS A 431 7.96 -20.36 11.93
CA LYS A 431 8.03 -19.92 10.49
C LYS A 431 6.98 -20.63 9.59
N ALA A 432 7.09 -21.07 8.30
CA ALA A 432 8.05 -21.00 7.16
C ALA A 432 7.29 -21.21 5.81
N ILE A 433 7.84 -20.74 4.66
CA ILE A 433 7.37 -21.01 3.27
C ILE A 433 8.56 -20.91 2.27
N GLN A 434 8.67 -21.84 1.31
CA GLN A 434 9.36 -21.73 -0.01
C GLN A 434 8.94 -22.94 -0.89
N GLU A 435 8.79 -22.88 -2.22
CA GLU A 435 8.69 -21.75 -3.17
C GLU A 435 7.26 -21.61 -3.76
N GLY A 436 7.08 -20.75 -4.79
CA GLY A 436 5.81 -20.54 -5.49
C GLY A 436 5.84 -20.87 -7.00
N VAL A 437 4.84 -20.33 -7.72
CA VAL A 437 4.59 -20.43 -9.18
C VAL A 437 3.90 -21.72 -9.68
N ILE A 438 2.63 -21.57 -10.12
CA ILE A 438 2.00 -22.37 -11.19
C ILE A 438 1.24 -21.42 -12.12
N TYR A 439 1.29 -21.66 -13.43
CA TYR A 439 0.85 -20.75 -14.50
C TYR A 439 -0.62 -20.89 -14.93
N SER A 440 -1.16 -19.80 -15.48
CA SER A 440 -2.34 -19.76 -16.35
C SER A 440 -1.96 -19.66 -17.84
N ASN A 441 -2.80 -20.12 -18.78
CA ASN A 441 -2.56 -19.95 -20.22
C ASN A 441 -3.88 -19.65 -21.00
N PRO A 442 -3.90 -18.86 -22.11
CA PRO A 442 -5.15 -18.26 -22.62
C PRO A 442 -5.65 -18.73 -24.02
N PHE A 443 -6.93 -18.42 -24.28
CA PHE A 443 -7.65 -18.21 -25.56
C PHE A 443 -7.60 -19.21 -26.76
N ASN A 444 -8.80 -19.68 -27.12
CA ASN A 444 -9.40 -19.87 -28.46
C ASN A 444 -8.68 -20.65 -29.59
N ASN A 445 -9.40 -21.61 -30.18
CA ASN A 445 -9.70 -21.58 -31.63
C ASN A 445 -10.97 -22.38 -32.02
N HIS A 446 -11.46 -22.20 -33.26
CA HIS A 446 -12.58 -22.93 -33.85
C HIS A 446 -12.12 -24.02 -34.86
N ASP A 447 -13.06 -24.83 -35.36
CA ASP A 447 -12.87 -26.15 -35.98
C ASP A 447 -12.24 -26.19 -37.40
N ILE A 448 -11.31 -27.13 -37.62
CA ILE A 448 -11.09 -27.88 -38.90
C ILE A 448 -10.64 -29.32 -38.52
N ALA A 449 -10.89 -30.33 -39.37
CA ALA A 449 -10.64 -31.76 -39.06
C ALA A 449 -9.72 -32.49 -40.06
N TYR A 450 -9.07 -33.57 -39.57
CA TYR A 450 -8.33 -34.63 -40.26
C TYR A 450 -7.00 -34.29 -40.99
N ASP A 451 -5.86 -34.53 -40.32
CA ASP A 451 -5.00 -35.70 -40.61
C ASP A 451 -4.19 -36.07 -39.34
N THR A 452 -3.66 -37.29 -39.23
CA THR A 452 -3.08 -37.82 -37.96
C THR A 452 -1.56 -37.74 -37.88
N GLU A 453 -1.02 -36.53 -37.62
CA GLU A 453 0.30 -36.34 -36.98
C GLU A 453 0.11 -35.96 -35.50
N TYR A 454 0.94 -36.48 -34.60
CA TYR A 454 0.94 -36.10 -33.19
C TYR A 454 2.20 -35.29 -32.85
N THR A 455 2.04 -34.25 -32.04
CA THR A 455 3.15 -33.42 -31.56
C THR A 455 3.25 -33.53 -30.05
N VAL A 456 4.46 -33.85 -29.57
CA VAL A 456 4.79 -33.85 -28.14
C VAL A 456 5.52 -32.55 -27.82
N TYR A 457 5.06 -31.86 -26.78
CA TYR A 457 5.62 -30.60 -26.31
C TYR A 457 6.34 -30.81 -24.97
N PHE A 458 7.62 -30.47 -24.94
CA PHE A 458 8.45 -30.43 -23.72
C PHE A 458 8.55 -28.98 -23.27
N TYR A 459 7.92 -28.67 -22.13
CA TYR A 459 7.74 -27.30 -21.63
C TYR A 459 8.58 -27.06 -20.37
N ASN A 460 9.51 -26.11 -20.40
CA ASN A 460 10.18 -25.65 -19.18
C ASN A 460 9.49 -24.40 -18.64
N SER A 461 8.72 -24.54 -17.56
CA SER A 461 8.04 -23.43 -16.89
C SER A 461 8.99 -22.37 -16.34
N ASN A 462 10.24 -22.74 -16.03
CA ASN A 462 11.14 -21.91 -15.25
C ASN A 462 12.13 -21.12 -16.12
N THR A 463 12.40 -21.58 -17.35
CA THR A 463 13.17 -20.81 -18.36
C THR A 463 12.30 -20.22 -19.48
N GLY A 464 11.08 -20.74 -19.66
CA GLY A 464 10.23 -20.41 -20.81
C GLY A 464 10.61 -21.13 -22.11
N ASP A 465 11.61 -22.02 -22.08
CA ASP A 465 12.03 -22.79 -23.25
C ASP A 465 10.98 -23.83 -23.66
N ASN A 466 10.69 -23.84 -24.95
CA ASN A 466 9.69 -24.70 -25.57
C ASN A 466 10.35 -25.52 -26.69
N LYS A 467 10.60 -26.81 -26.43
CA LYS A 467 11.05 -27.75 -27.46
C LYS A 467 9.88 -28.66 -27.84
N PHE A 468 9.53 -28.69 -29.12
CA PHE A 468 8.52 -29.60 -29.66
C PHE A 468 9.18 -30.61 -30.59
N VAL A 469 8.63 -31.82 -30.64
CA VAL A 469 9.03 -32.82 -31.63
C VAL A 469 7.77 -33.41 -32.25
N ARG A 470 7.76 -33.51 -33.59
CA ARG A 470 6.70 -34.14 -34.37
C ARG A 470 7.14 -35.55 -34.74
N PHE A 471 6.20 -36.49 -34.66
CA PHE A 471 6.46 -37.90 -34.93
C PHE A 471 5.32 -38.52 -35.76
N GLY A 472 5.68 -39.50 -36.58
CA GLY A 472 4.74 -40.40 -37.23
C GLY A 472 4.19 -41.47 -36.28
N ASN A 473 3.16 -42.17 -36.75
CA ASN A 473 2.55 -43.27 -35.99
C ASN A 473 3.59 -44.38 -35.68
N ASN A 474 3.68 -44.76 -34.40
CA ASN A 474 4.55 -45.81 -33.84
C ASN A 474 6.06 -45.50 -33.78
N GLU A 475 6.48 -44.23 -33.80
CA GLU A 475 7.87 -43.84 -33.55
C GLU A 475 8.20 -43.75 -32.05
N LYS A 476 9.50 -43.91 -31.71
CA LYS A 476 10.03 -43.88 -30.33
C LYS A 476 10.36 -42.47 -29.90
N VAL A 477 9.94 -42.07 -28.69
CA VAL A 477 10.18 -40.71 -28.16
C VAL A 477 11.34 -40.71 -27.15
N VAL A 478 12.24 -39.76 -27.34
CA VAL A 478 13.39 -39.45 -26.46
C VAL A 478 13.27 -37.98 -26.03
N ALA A 479 13.63 -37.67 -24.78
CA ALA A 479 13.62 -36.30 -24.27
C ALA A 479 14.79 -35.48 -24.85
N PRO A 480 14.63 -34.16 -25.11
CA PRO A 480 15.72 -33.35 -25.65
C PRO A 480 16.74 -32.95 -24.57
N ASP A 481 18.01 -32.82 -24.96
CA ASP A 481 19.08 -32.24 -24.14
C ASP A 481 18.69 -30.92 -23.44
N GLY A 482 19.14 -30.74 -22.20
CA GLY A 482 19.22 -29.45 -21.51
C GLY A 482 18.16 -29.14 -20.45
N PHE A 483 17.21 -30.04 -20.15
CA PHE A 483 16.20 -29.80 -19.09
C PHE A 483 16.65 -30.26 -17.68
N GLU A 484 17.70 -31.07 -17.59
CA GLU A 484 18.04 -31.81 -16.35
C GLU A 484 18.77 -30.98 -15.28
N LYS A 485 19.21 -29.76 -15.61
CA LYS A 485 20.05 -28.91 -14.72
C LYS A 485 19.32 -27.65 -14.30
N PHE A 486 18.61 -27.72 -13.18
CA PHE A 486 17.95 -26.57 -12.56
C PHE A 486 18.57 -26.29 -11.17
N PRO A 487 19.15 -25.10 -10.92
CA PRO A 487 19.69 -24.70 -9.62
C PRO A 487 18.67 -24.88 -8.48
N GLY A 488 19.06 -25.53 -7.38
CA GLY A 488 18.17 -25.76 -6.23
C GLY A 488 17.33 -27.04 -6.27
N PHE A 489 17.36 -27.82 -7.37
CA PHE A 489 16.46 -28.96 -7.56
C PHE A 489 17.14 -30.18 -8.19
N ILE A 490 16.65 -31.39 -7.88
CA ILE A 490 17.08 -32.67 -8.46
C ILE A 490 16.01 -33.16 -9.43
N PHE A 491 16.41 -33.51 -10.65
CA PHE A 491 15.48 -34.00 -11.67
C PHE A 491 14.98 -35.42 -11.34
N ARG A 492 13.67 -35.64 -11.46
CA ARG A 492 12.96 -36.90 -11.12
C ARG A 492 12.09 -37.42 -12.29
N GLY A 493 12.43 -37.09 -13.53
CA GLY A 493 11.74 -37.57 -14.73
C GLY A 493 10.62 -36.65 -15.24
N TRP A 494 9.68 -37.21 -16.01
CA TRP A 494 8.67 -36.44 -16.76
C TRP A 494 7.23 -36.86 -16.43
N LYS A 495 6.34 -35.88 -16.32
CA LYS A 495 4.92 -36.06 -15.99
C LYS A 495 4.02 -35.47 -17.07
N VAL A 496 2.94 -36.17 -17.43
CA VAL A 496 1.98 -35.66 -18.41
C VAL A 496 1.17 -34.51 -17.79
N ALA A 497 1.11 -33.39 -18.50
CA ALA A 497 0.73 -32.09 -17.94
C ALA A 497 -0.65 -31.58 -18.40
N TYR A 498 -1.06 -31.93 -19.63
CA TYR A 498 -2.31 -31.46 -20.21
C TYR A 498 -2.90 -32.47 -21.20
N TYR A 499 -4.23 -32.49 -21.28
CA TYR A 499 -5.02 -33.37 -22.14
C TYR A 499 -6.12 -32.60 -22.85
N SER A 500 -6.27 -32.80 -24.16
CA SER A 500 -7.46 -32.36 -24.92
C SER A 500 -8.61 -33.39 -24.90
N ASP A 501 -8.34 -34.64 -24.51
CA ASP A 501 -9.32 -35.73 -24.42
C ASP A 501 -9.29 -36.34 -22.99
N PRO A 502 -10.43 -36.48 -22.30
CA PRO A 502 -10.45 -37.00 -20.93
C PRO A 502 -10.01 -38.47 -20.78
N LYS A 503 -9.88 -39.26 -21.85
CA LYS A 503 -9.40 -40.66 -21.78
C LYS A 503 -8.01 -40.80 -21.18
N PHE A 504 -7.13 -39.84 -21.42
CA PHE A 504 -5.72 -39.92 -21.05
C PHE A 504 -5.46 -39.84 -19.53
N ALA A 505 -6.44 -39.44 -18.72
CA ALA A 505 -6.29 -39.19 -17.28
C ALA A 505 -5.79 -40.40 -16.45
N ASN A 506 -5.79 -41.60 -17.02
CA ASN A 506 -5.32 -42.83 -16.40
C ASN A 506 -3.89 -43.26 -16.81
N LEU A 507 -3.17 -42.48 -17.63
CA LEU A 507 -1.84 -42.89 -18.16
C LEU A 507 -0.75 -43.05 -17.08
N GLY A 508 -0.92 -42.45 -15.90
CA GLY A 508 0.01 -42.60 -14.78
C GLY A 508 1.34 -41.85 -14.94
N TRP A 509 2.35 -42.30 -14.21
CA TRP A 509 3.71 -41.78 -14.29
C TRP A 509 4.44 -42.40 -15.49
N ILE A 510 5.24 -41.61 -16.21
CA ILE A 510 6.28 -42.17 -17.07
C ILE A 510 7.42 -42.64 -16.13
N PRO A 511 8.00 -43.84 -16.31
CA PRO A 511 9.02 -44.36 -15.40
C PRO A 511 10.25 -43.47 -15.24
N GLU A 512 10.84 -43.45 -14.04
CA GLU A 512 12.06 -42.68 -13.71
C GLU A 512 13.27 -43.07 -14.58
N ASP A 513 13.29 -44.28 -15.14
CA ASP A 513 14.34 -44.77 -16.03
C ASP A 513 14.18 -44.32 -17.50
N TRP A 514 13.20 -43.47 -17.84
CA TRP A 514 13.06 -42.91 -19.19
C TRP A 514 14.17 -41.91 -19.53
N ASN A 515 15.20 -42.42 -20.22
CA ASN A 515 16.28 -41.66 -20.84
C ASN A 515 16.49 -42.14 -22.30
N GLU A 516 17.51 -41.61 -22.99
CA GLU A 516 17.85 -41.94 -24.39
C GLU A 516 17.95 -43.45 -24.68
N ASN A 517 18.36 -44.24 -23.69
CA ASN A 517 18.59 -45.68 -23.82
C ASN A 517 17.31 -46.52 -23.59
N ILE A 518 16.26 -45.95 -22.99
CA ILE A 518 15.01 -46.65 -22.63
C ILE A 518 13.78 -45.83 -23.12
N PRO A 519 13.60 -45.63 -24.44
CA PRO A 519 12.56 -44.76 -24.98
C PRO A 519 11.14 -45.31 -24.81
N TYR A 520 10.22 -44.44 -24.37
CA TYR A 520 8.80 -44.75 -24.16
C TYR A 520 8.03 -44.91 -25.49
N MET A 521 6.97 -45.71 -25.47
CA MET A 521 6.11 -46.05 -26.63
C MET A 521 4.63 -45.85 -26.27
N PHE A 522 4.00 -44.82 -26.85
CA PHE A 522 2.55 -44.60 -26.72
C PHE A 522 1.75 -45.57 -27.61
N LYS A 523 0.53 -45.94 -27.21
CA LYS A 523 -0.30 -46.91 -27.95
C LYS A 523 -1.35 -46.23 -28.82
N GLN A 524 -1.62 -46.83 -29.97
CA GLN A 524 -2.45 -46.27 -31.05
C GLN A 524 -3.93 -46.05 -30.67
N GLU A 525 -4.45 -46.75 -29.67
CA GLU A 525 -5.86 -46.69 -29.25
C GLU A 525 -6.18 -45.50 -28.32
N GLU A 526 -5.16 -44.82 -27.80
CA GLU A 526 -5.31 -43.82 -26.74
C GLU A 526 -5.29 -42.37 -27.28
N LEU A 527 -4.67 -42.12 -28.44
CA LEU A 527 -4.28 -40.79 -28.89
C LEU A 527 -5.29 -40.09 -29.83
N THR A 528 -5.93 -39.03 -29.32
CA THR A 528 -6.63 -38.01 -30.13
C THR A 528 -6.32 -36.60 -29.63
N GLY A 529 -5.07 -36.14 -29.79
CA GLY A 529 -4.69 -34.76 -29.45
C GLY A 529 -3.18 -34.51 -29.29
N HIS A 530 -2.83 -33.29 -28.87
CA HIS A 530 -1.48 -32.91 -28.46
C HIS A 530 -1.18 -33.40 -27.04
N VAL A 531 0.05 -33.87 -26.79
CA VAL A 531 0.51 -34.30 -25.47
C VAL A 531 1.58 -33.35 -24.96
N TYR A 532 1.38 -32.83 -23.75
CA TYR A 532 2.31 -31.93 -23.08
C TYR A 532 2.99 -32.68 -21.93
N LEU A 533 4.32 -32.67 -21.91
CA LEU A 533 5.14 -33.28 -20.87
C LEU A 533 5.85 -32.17 -20.09
N LEU A 534 5.59 -32.12 -18.79
CA LEU A 534 6.34 -31.29 -17.85
C LEU A 534 7.49 -32.11 -17.26
N PRO A 535 8.72 -31.57 -17.21
CA PRO A 535 9.76 -32.12 -16.35
C PRO A 535 9.32 -31.97 -14.88
N THR A 536 9.64 -32.96 -14.06
CA THR A 536 9.44 -32.90 -12.60
C THR A 536 10.79 -32.90 -11.91
N TRP A 537 10.98 -31.96 -10.99
CA TRP A 537 12.11 -31.92 -10.08
C TRP A 537 11.63 -31.91 -8.64
N GLU A 538 12.46 -32.39 -7.73
CA GLU A 538 12.30 -32.32 -6.28
C GLU A 538 13.23 -31.25 -5.71
N LYS A 539 12.80 -30.50 -4.70
CA LYS A 539 13.65 -29.48 -4.06
C LYS A 539 14.86 -30.16 -3.41
N ALA A 540 16.04 -29.68 -3.76
CA ALA A 540 17.30 -30.08 -3.14
C ALA A 540 17.62 -29.13 -1.97
N ALA A 541 18.47 -29.60 -1.06
CA ALA A 541 19.23 -28.69 -0.22
C ALA A 541 20.49 -28.29 -1.01
N SER A 542 20.78 -27.00 -1.14
CA SER A 542 21.76 -26.54 -2.13
C SER A 542 22.72 -25.50 -1.56
N ILE A 543 24.00 -25.66 -1.90
CA ILE A 543 25.03 -24.67 -1.64
C ILE A 543 25.21 -23.83 -2.89
N VAL A 544 25.18 -22.51 -2.74
CA VAL A 544 25.43 -21.54 -3.80
C VAL A 544 26.80 -20.92 -3.53
N TYR A 545 27.79 -21.34 -4.29
CA TYR A 545 29.15 -20.82 -4.18
C TYR A 545 29.31 -19.61 -5.08
N TYR A 546 29.85 -18.50 -4.57
CA TYR A 546 30.15 -17.27 -5.31
C TYR A 546 31.66 -17.07 -5.35
N LEU A 547 32.24 -16.90 -6.55
CA LEU A 547 33.69 -16.76 -6.67
C LEU A 547 34.21 -15.45 -6.06
N ASN A 548 33.36 -14.43 -5.88
CA ASN A 548 33.65 -13.19 -5.13
C ASN A 548 34.94 -12.47 -5.59
N ASP A 549 35.32 -12.64 -6.86
CA ASP A 549 36.49 -12.06 -7.52
C ASP A 549 36.20 -10.67 -8.13
N GLY A 550 35.08 -10.05 -7.73
CA GLY A 550 34.52 -8.87 -8.37
C GLY A 550 33.67 -9.17 -9.62
N SER A 551 33.37 -10.44 -9.91
CA SER A 551 32.44 -10.83 -10.97
C SER A 551 31.27 -11.67 -10.46
N ASP A 552 30.14 -11.65 -11.20
CA ASP A 552 28.89 -12.34 -10.84
C ASP A 552 28.94 -13.88 -10.98
N LYS A 553 30.15 -14.49 -11.01
CA LYS A 553 30.33 -15.94 -11.13
C LYS A 553 29.85 -16.65 -9.88
N LYS A 554 28.88 -17.56 -10.07
CA LYS A 554 28.40 -18.47 -9.04
C LYS A 554 28.00 -19.81 -9.60
N GLU A 555 28.03 -20.83 -8.76
CA GLU A 555 27.76 -22.23 -9.10
C GLU A 555 26.95 -22.91 -7.99
N TYR A 556 26.24 -23.97 -8.36
CA TYR A 556 25.24 -24.63 -7.52
C TYR A 556 25.57 -26.11 -7.33
N ILE A 557 25.71 -26.55 -6.08
CA ILE A 557 25.82 -27.98 -5.74
C ILE A 557 24.55 -28.38 -4.98
N ASN A 558 23.76 -29.27 -5.59
CA ASN A 558 22.49 -29.76 -5.08
C ASN A 558 22.68 -31.12 -4.38
N PHE A 559 22.11 -31.28 -3.18
CA PHE A 559 22.16 -32.49 -2.36
C PHE A 559 20.75 -33.03 -2.07
N GLU A 560 20.60 -34.35 -1.93
CA GLU A 560 19.32 -34.94 -1.50
C GLU A 560 19.02 -34.55 -0.04
N LYS A 561 17.75 -34.23 0.25
CA LYS A 561 17.34 -33.74 1.58
C LYS A 561 17.68 -34.76 2.68
N ASN A 562 18.23 -34.26 3.78
CA ASN A 562 18.74 -35.02 4.93
C ASN A 562 19.96 -35.92 4.65
N THR A 563 20.62 -35.79 3.49
CA THR A 563 21.92 -36.44 3.26
C THR A 563 23.09 -35.60 3.79
N GLU A 564 24.29 -36.18 3.81
CA GLU A 564 25.51 -35.50 4.23
C GLU A 564 26.08 -34.66 3.06
N ALA A 565 26.12 -33.34 3.25
CA ALA A 565 26.79 -32.41 2.37
C ALA A 565 28.20 -32.07 2.91
N GLU A 566 29.13 -31.77 2.01
CA GLU A 566 30.52 -31.48 2.33
C GLU A 566 30.98 -30.22 1.58
N ILE A 567 31.66 -29.31 2.28
CA ILE A 567 32.21 -28.08 1.71
C ILE A 567 33.45 -28.42 0.88
N VAL A 568 33.49 -27.98 -0.39
CA VAL A 568 34.61 -28.25 -1.32
C VAL A 568 35.40 -26.97 -1.64
N SER A 569 36.65 -27.10 -2.11
CA SER A 569 37.44 -25.94 -2.57
C SER A 569 36.88 -25.33 -3.86
N TYR A 570 37.15 -24.05 -4.14
CA TYR A 570 36.63 -23.34 -5.32
C TYR A 570 36.95 -24.03 -6.66
N GLU A 571 38.12 -24.66 -6.79
CA GLU A 571 38.53 -25.47 -7.95
C GLU A 571 37.70 -26.75 -8.13
N ASN A 572 37.17 -27.31 -7.03
CA ASN A 572 36.28 -28.47 -7.04
C ASN A 572 34.79 -28.08 -7.15
N VAL A 573 34.43 -26.81 -6.90
CA VAL A 573 33.12 -26.26 -7.29
C VAL A 573 33.04 -26.18 -8.82
N ASN A 574 34.03 -25.53 -9.45
CA ASN A 574 34.16 -25.51 -10.90
C ASN A 574 35.63 -25.36 -11.32
N SER A 575 36.15 -26.35 -12.04
CA SER A 575 37.55 -26.43 -12.50
C SER A 575 37.97 -25.41 -13.58
N THR A 576 37.06 -24.50 -13.95
CA THR A 576 37.35 -23.33 -14.80
C THR A 576 37.44 -22.02 -14.02
N TRP A 577 37.20 -22.04 -12.71
CA TRP A 577 37.44 -20.90 -11.82
C TRP A 577 38.94 -20.73 -11.55
N ILE A 578 39.35 -19.48 -11.40
CA ILE A 578 40.75 -19.05 -11.21
C ILE A 578 40.74 -18.02 -10.08
N ALA A 579 41.68 -18.11 -9.15
CA ALA A 579 41.86 -17.12 -8.10
C ALA A 579 42.20 -15.72 -8.68
N PRO A 580 41.85 -14.61 -7.97
CA PRO A 580 42.27 -13.27 -8.38
C PRO A 580 43.81 -13.12 -8.34
N ASP A 581 44.38 -12.31 -9.24
CA ASP A 581 45.82 -12.05 -9.31
C ASP A 581 46.38 -11.57 -7.95
N GLY A 582 47.35 -12.31 -7.39
CA GLY A 582 47.99 -11.97 -6.11
C GLY A 582 47.17 -12.27 -4.85
N LYS A 583 46.10 -13.07 -4.97
CA LYS A 583 45.28 -13.55 -3.86
C LYS A 583 45.37 -15.07 -3.71
N GLU A 584 45.37 -15.55 -2.48
CA GLU A 584 45.10 -16.97 -2.17
C GLU A 584 43.69 -17.13 -1.58
N PHE A 585 43.09 -18.31 -1.80
CA PHE A 585 41.79 -18.66 -1.22
C PHE A 585 41.96 -18.88 0.29
N ASP A 586 41.23 -18.10 1.10
CA ASP A 586 41.25 -18.22 2.56
C ASP A 586 40.19 -19.22 3.04
N CYS A 587 38.92 -18.88 2.82
CA CYS A 587 37.78 -19.67 3.29
C CYS A 587 36.50 -19.37 2.49
N TRP A 588 35.45 -20.14 2.76
CA TRP A 588 34.08 -19.75 2.41
C TRP A 588 33.44 -19.01 3.58
N ASN A 589 32.66 -17.97 3.31
CA ASN A 589 31.92 -17.23 4.33
C ASN A 589 30.49 -16.92 3.86
N THR A 590 29.51 -16.85 4.78
CA THR A 590 28.10 -16.57 4.41
C THR A 590 27.82 -15.12 4.01
N LYS A 591 28.85 -14.25 3.96
CA LYS A 591 28.78 -12.90 3.37
C LYS A 591 30.01 -12.58 2.52
N ALA A 592 29.82 -11.77 1.48
CA ALA A 592 30.86 -11.33 0.56
C ALA A 592 31.98 -10.48 1.20
N ASP A 593 31.70 -9.85 2.34
CA ASP A 593 32.64 -9.01 3.12
C ASP A 593 33.43 -9.80 4.18
N GLY A 594 33.15 -11.09 4.36
CA GLY A 594 33.74 -11.93 5.40
C GLY A 594 33.13 -11.75 6.80
N SER A 595 32.07 -10.96 6.98
CA SER A 595 31.43 -10.72 8.29
C SER A 595 30.31 -11.72 8.66
N GLY A 596 30.22 -12.84 7.93
CA GLY A 596 29.30 -13.96 8.16
C GLY A 596 29.96 -15.14 8.89
N GLU A 597 29.30 -16.31 8.85
CA GLU A 597 29.88 -17.56 9.38
C GLU A 597 30.88 -18.15 8.36
N THR A 598 32.04 -18.59 8.86
CA THR A 598 33.08 -19.24 8.06
C THR A 598 32.88 -20.76 7.95
N TYR A 599 33.13 -21.29 6.75
CA TYR A 599 33.03 -22.70 6.40
C TYR A 599 34.37 -23.18 5.82
N GLU A 600 35.03 -24.08 6.55
CA GLU A 600 36.27 -24.73 6.13
C GLU A 600 36.01 -25.83 5.08
N ILE A 601 36.98 -26.07 4.19
CA ILE A 601 36.92 -27.17 3.23
C ILE A 601 36.93 -28.51 3.99
N GLY A 602 36.02 -29.42 3.63
CA GLY A 602 35.78 -30.68 4.35
C GLY A 602 34.82 -30.57 5.54
N LYS A 603 34.35 -29.37 5.92
CA LYS A 603 33.26 -29.20 6.90
C LYS A 603 32.02 -29.95 6.37
N LYS A 604 31.50 -30.88 7.17
CA LYS A 604 30.33 -31.69 6.82
C LYS A 604 29.09 -31.25 7.59
N PHE A 605 27.93 -31.32 6.96
CA PHE A 605 26.64 -30.99 7.59
C PHE A 605 25.50 -31.79 6.96
N THR A 606 24.38 -31.92 7.68
CA THR A 606 23.15 -32.52 7.13
C THR A 606 22.41 -31.48 6.31
N ALA A 607 22.02 -31.83 5.08
CA ALA A 607 21.42 -30.90 4.14
C ALA A 607 19.89 -30.76 4.38
N THR A 608 19.49 -29.81 5.23
CA THR A 608 18.14 -29.73 5.84
C THR A 608 17.16 -28.73 5.22
N GLU A 609 17.18 -28.56 3.88
CA GLU A 609 16.18 -27.83 3.05
C GLU A 609 16.30 -26.29 2.96
N ASP A 610 17.39 -25.70 3.44
CA ASP A 610 17.75 -24.30 3.16
C ASP A 610 18.72 -24.16 1.96
N TYR A 611 18.81 -22.95 1.40
CA TYR A 611 19.93 -22.52 0.55
C TYR A 611 21.06 -22.00 1.43
N LEU A 612 22.31 -22.41 1.15
CA LEU A 612 23.50 -21.88 1.81
C LEU A 612 24.34 -21.09 0.79
N ASP A 613 24.19 -19.77 0.78
CA ASP A 613 25.07 -18.87 0.02
C ASP A 613 26.45 -18.78 0.68
N LEU A 614 27.51 -19.06 -0.08
CA LEU A 614 28.91 -19.03 0.36
C LEU A 614 29.78 -18.24 -0.60
N TYR A 615 30.39 -17.17 -0.10
CA TYR A 615 31.30 -16.30 -0.84
C TYR A 615 32.75 -16.70 -0.55
N ALA A 616 33.59 -16.78 -1.58
CA ALA A 616 35.02 -16.99 -1.40
C ALA A 616 35.64 -15.76 -0.74
N ILE A 617 36.47 -15.97 0.29
CA ILE A 617 37.27 -14.92 0.91
C ILE A 617 38.70 -15.02 0.38
N TRP A 618 39.24 -13.88 -0.07
CA TRP A 618 40.51 -13.77 -0.79
C TRP A 618 41.49 -12.90 -0.01
N LYS A 619 42.42 -13.54 0.71
CA LYS A 619 43.53 -12.85 1.39
C LYS A 619 44.65 -12.56 0.39
N ASP A 620 45.32 -11.44 0.57
CA ASP A 620 46.51 -11.09 -0.20
C ASP A 620 47.62 -12.11 0.05
N GLU A 621 48.36 -12.48 -1.00
CA GLU A 621 49.50 -13.39 -0.92
C GLU A 621 50.69 -12.69 -0.21
N ILE A 622 50.64 -12.64 1.12
CA ILE A 622 51.56 -11.89 1.99
C ILE A 622 52.34 -12.86 2.91
N GLU A 623 53.66 -12.69 2.92
CA GLU A 623 54.60 -13.34 3.85
C GLU A 623 54.11 -13.22 5.33
N PRO A 624 54.11 -14.31 6.11
CA PRO A 624 53.35 -14.38 7.36
C PRO A 624 53.82 -13.42 8.46
N VAL A 625 52.85 -12.81 9.15
CA VAL A 625 53.06 -11.92 10.31
C VAL A 625 52.54 -12.60 11.58
N ASN A 626 53.43 -12.91 12.52
CA ASN A 626 53.14 -13.77 13.68
C ASN A 626 52.92 -12.98 15.00
N GLU A 627 52.20 -11.86 15.02
CA GLU A 627 52.03 -11.05 16.25
C GLU A 627 50.55 -10.79 16.61
N TYR A 628 50.06 -11.52 17.61
CA TYR A 628 48.73 -11.35 18.24
C TYR A 628 48.81 -10.61 19.59
N GLU A 629 47.67 -10.25 20.18
CA GLU A 629 47.60 -9.49 21.44
C GLU A 629 46.37 -9.84 22.31
N ILE A 630 46.45 -9.55 23.62
CA ILE A 630 45.29 -9.61 24.53
C ILE A 630 44.92 -8.20 25.01
N LYS A 631 43.62 -7.88 25.01
CA LYS A 631 43.06 -6.60 25.48
C LYS A 631 42.01 -6.79 26.56
N TYR A 632 42.06 -5.97 27.60
CA TYR A 632 41.20 -6.09 28.79
C TYR A 632 40.22 -4.91 28.92
N PHE A 633 38.97 -5.19 29.31
CA PHE A 633 37.86 -4.23 29.35
C PHE A 633 37.15 -4.27 30.72
N GLY A 634 37.00 -3.13 31.39
CA GLY A 634 36.52 -3.06 32.78
C GLY A 634 35.02 -3.36 32.98
N ASN A 635 34.24 -3.42 31.90
CA ASN A 635 32.83 -3.86 31.85
C ASN A 635 31.91 -3.20 32.89
N GLY A 636 31.78 -1.88 32.77
CA GLY A 636 31.02 -1.06 33.72
C GLY A 636 31.67 -0.99 35.11
N ASN A 637 33.00 -0.95 35.18
CA ASN A 637 33.70 -0.56 36.41
C ASN A 637 33.38 0.91 36.76
N THR A 638 33.39 1.22 38.05
CA THR A 638 33.11 2.57 38.56
C THR A 638 34.37 3.38 38.87
N ASP A 639 35.52 2.71 38.98
CA ASP A 639 36.84 3.33 39.23
C ASP A 639 37.97 2.38 38.76
N GLY A 640 39.20 2.87 38.75
CA GLY A 640 40.41 2.14 38.36
C GLY A 640 40.62 2.00 36.84
N SER A 641 41.85 1.62 36.45
CA SER A 641 42.23 1.39 35.05
C SER A 641 42.29 -0.10 34.73
N VAL A 642 42.00 -0.45 33.46
CA VAL A 642 42.14 -1.83 32.96
C VAL A 642 43.60 -2.27 32.95
N PRO A 643 43.90 -3.56 33.18
CA PRO A 643 45.23 -4.11 32.94
C PRO A 643 45.65 -3.94 31.48
N ILE A 644 46.94 -3.69 31.25
CA ILE A 644 47.54 -3.62 29.92
C ILE A 644 48.50 -4.79 29.79
N ASP A 645 48.20 -5.70 28.87
CA ASP A 645 49.21 -6.63 28.36
C ASP A 645 50.02 -5.92 27.27
N ASN A 646 51.34 -6.10 27.31
CA ASN A 646 52.27 -5.52 26.35
C ASN A 646 53.03 -6.60 25.57
N HIS A 647 52.75 -7.88 25.83
CA HIS A 647 53.34 -8.98 25.07
C HIS A 647 52.67 -9.10 23.70
N LYS A 648 53.48 -9.40 22.68
CA LYS A 648 53.03 -9.74 21.34
C LYS A 648 53.27 -11.22 21.13
N TYR A 649 52.19 -11.95 20.90
CA TYR A 649 52.16 -13.40 20.98
C TYR A 649 52.37 -14.05 19.62
N ASP A 650 53.24 -15.06 19.55
CA ASP A 650 53.35 -15.97 18.41
C ASP A 650 52.10 -16.88 18.31
N LEU A 651 51.82 -17.42 17.11
CA LEU A 651 50.75 -18.40 16.93
C LEU A 651 51.04 -19.67 17.76
N ASN A 652 50.05 -20.12 18.55
CA ASN A 652 50.15 -21.19 19.55
C ASN A 652 51.05 -20.90 20.77
N GLU A 653 51.48 -19.65 21.02
CA GLU A 653 52.14 -19.28 22.28
C GLU A 653 51.16 -19.41 23.47
N ASP A 654 51.68 -19.71 24.66
CA ASP A 654 50.91 -19.83 25.90
C ASP A 654 50.77 -18.47 26.61
N ALA A 655 49.58 -17.86 26.53
CA ALA A 655 49.27 -16.59 27.17
C ALA A 655 48.66 -16.78 28.57
N THR A 656 48.97 -15.86 29.50
CA THR A 656 48.51 -15.92 30.90
C THR A 656 47.57 -14.77 31.22
N VAL A 657 46.38 -15.08 31.72
CA VAL A 657 45.32 -14.09 31.98
C VAL A 657 45.67 -13.20 33.19
N LEU A 658 45.73 -11.89 32.98
CA LEU A 658 46.10 -10.91 34.01
C LEU A 658 45.04 -10.79 35.14
N PRO A 659 45.44 -10.42 36.37
CA PRO A 659 44.49 -10.04 37.41
C PRO A 659 43.81 -8.70 37.10
N LYS A 660 42.65 -8.44 37.71
CA LYS A 660 41.87 -7.19 37.56
C LYS A 660 42.62 -5.87 37.84
N GLY A 661 43.83 -5.94 38.41
CA GLY A 661 44.58 -4.78 38.89
C GLY A 661 43.74 -3.92 39.84
N ASP A 662 43.76 -2.61 39.61
CA ASP A 662 43.07 -1.61 40.43
C ASP A 662 41.60 -1.37 40.01
N LEU A 663 41.04 -2.16 39.08
CA LEU A 663 39.62 -2.04 38.69
C LEU A 663 38.69 -2.22 39.90
N ILE A 664 37.74 -1.30 40.06
CA ILE A 664 36.72 -1.32 41.12
C ILE A 664 35.35 -1.11 40.47
N LYS A 665 34.37 -1.95 40.86
CA LYS A 665 32.94 -1.70 40.66
C LYS A 665 32.30 -1.63 42.05
N ARG A 666 31.61 -0.54 42.36
CA ARG A 666 30.93 -0.39 43.66
C ARG A 666 29.89 -1.51 43.84
N ASP A 667 29.77 -1.97 45.08
CA ASP A 667 28.79 -2.95 45.51
C ASP A 667 28.84 -4.28 44.71
N SER A 668 30.01 -4.63 44.14
CA SER A 668 30.20 -5.85 43.35
C SER A 668 31.61 -6.43 43.43
N THR A 669 31.69 -7.74 43.67
CA THR A 669 32.92 -8.54 43.66
C THR A 669 33.26 -8.99 42.24
N PHE A 670 34.51 -8.79 41.83
CA PHE A 670 35.06 -9.31 40.57
C PHE A 670 35.12 -10.84 40.59
N THR A 671 34.53 -11.50 39.60
CA THR A 671 34.44 -12.98 39.52
C THR A 671 35.41 -13.61 38.52
N GLY A 672 35.88 -12.85 37.53
CA GLY A 672 36.78 -13.33 36.48
C GLY A 672 36.75 -12.46 35.24
N TRP A 673 37.29 -12.99 34.14
CA TRP A 673 37.19 -12.43 32.79
C TRP A 673 36.32 -13.33 31.92
N ASN A 674 35.77 -12.77 30.84
CA ASN A 674 35.02 -13.52 29.83
C ASN A 674 35.32 -12.97 28.43
N THR A 675 35.28 -13.81 27.39
CA THR A 675 35.48 -13.35 26.00
C THR A 675 34.33 -12.49 25.44
N LYS A 676 33.22 -12.34 26.17
CA LYS A 676 32.13 -11.41 25.90
C LYS A 676 31.73 -10.62 27.16
N ALA A 677 31.16 -9.43 26.95
CA ALA A 677 30.75 -8.52 28.03
C ALA A 677 29.54 -9.04 28.84
N ASP A 678 28.60 -9.73 28.18
CA ASP A 678 27.39 -10.33 28.76
C ASP A 678 27.67 -11.57 29.65
N GLY A 679 28.87 -12.13 29.58
CA GLY A 679 29.25 -13.37 30.26
C GLY A 679 28.91 -14.66 29.50
N SER A 680 28.33 -14.59 28.28
CA SER A 680 27.98 -15.80 27.49
C SER A 680 29.17 -16.42 26.75
N GLY A 681 30.34 -15.78 26.78
CA GLY A 681 31.58 -16.27 26.20
C GLY A 681 32.35 -17.22 27.13
N LYS A 682 33.59 -17.54 26.73
CA LYS A 682 34.49 -18.40 27.51
C LYS A 682 35.01 -17.63 28.72
N SER A 683 34.79 -18.17 29.91
CA SER A 683 35.24 -17.56 31.17
C SER A 683 36.66 -17.99 31.53
N TYR A 684 37.44 -17.05 32.06
CA TYR A 684 38.82 -17.23 32.54
C TYR A 684 39.00 -16.59 33.92
N LYS A 685 39.89 -17.13 34.73
CA LYS A 685 40.34 -16.55 36.00
C LYS A 685 41.73 -15.92 35.85
N PRO A 686 42.09 -14.93 36.69
CA PRO A 686 43.46 -14.48 36.82
C PRO A 686 44.44 -15.64 37.05
N GLY A 687 45.46 -15.76 36.21
CA GLY A 687 46.44 -16.83 36.23
C GLY A 687 46.08 -18.07 35.40
N ASP A 688 44.90 -18.13 34.76
CA ASP A 688 44.62 -19.17 33.75
C ASP A 688 45.54 -18.99 32.53
N VAL A 689 45.94 -20.10 31.92
CA VAL A 689 46.82 -20.14 30.73
C VAL A 689 46.08 -20.76 29.56
N PHE A 690 46.19 -20.17 28.37
CA PHE A 690 45.58 -20.69 27.13
C PHE A 690 46.45 -20.40 25.91
N LYS A 691 46.22 -21.13 24.80
CA LYS A 691 46.96 -20.93 23.55
C LYS A 691 46.38 -19.79 22.72
N ILE A 692 47.28 -18.98 22.16
CA ILE A 692 46.94 -17.91 21.23
C ILE A 692 46.70 -18.50 19.84
N GLU A 693 45.43 -18.58 19.47
CA GLU A 693 44.97 -18.93 18.12
C GLU A 693 44.61 -17.65 17.33
N ASN A 694 44.31 -16.55 18.03
CA ASN A 694 44.05 -15.21 17.52
C ASN A 694 44.22 -14.17 18.65
N SER A 695 44.05 -12.87 18.33
CA SER A 695 44.02 -11.79 19.34
C SER A 695 42.72 -11.80 20.15
N VAL A 696 42.81 -11.67 21.48
CA VAL A 696 41.68 -11.94 22.40
C VAL A 696 41.26 -10.70 23.20
N ASN A 697 39.96 -10.40 23.19
CA ASN A 697 39.33 -9.41 24.07
C ASN A 697 38.77 -10.08 25.32
N LEU A 698 39.05 -9.53 26.51
CA LEU A 698 38.62 -10.05 27.80
C LEU A 698 37.87 -8.99 28.62
N TYR A 699 36.61 -9.25 28.95
CA TYR A 699 35.70 -8.37 29.68
C TYR A 699 35.57 -8.80 31.13
N ALA A 700 35.70 -7.86 32.07
CA ALA A 700 35.60 -8.13 33.49
C ALA A 700 34.19 -8.62 33.86
N GLN A 701 34.10 -9.62 34.72
CA GLN A 701 32.83 -10.14 35.23
C GLN A 701 32.69 -9.81 36.72
N TRP A 702 31.47 -9.47 37.10
CA TRP A 702 31.15 -8.85 38.39
C TRP A 702 29.87 -9.48 38.96
N LYS A 703 29.91 -9.84 40.25
CA LYS A 703 28.74 -10.29 41.02
C LYS A 703 28.36 -9.21 42.01
N TYR A 704 27.09 -8.84 42.06
CA TYR A 704 26.56 -7.91 43.07
C TYR A 704 26.63 -8.51 44.49
N ASP A 705 27.01 -7.69 45.48
CA ASP A 705 27.34 -8.13 46.85
C ASP A 705 26.23 -7.79 47.87
N GLY A 706 25.03 -7.39 47.43
CA GLY A 706 23.90 -7.10 48.31
C GLY A 706 23.41 -8.32 49.09
N ASP A 707 23.22 -8.13 50.41
CA ASP A 707 22.74 -9.17 51.34
C ASP A 707 21.24 -9.46 51.19
N THR A 708 20.83 -10.69 51.49
CA THR A 708 19.47 -11.21 51.27
C THR A 708 18.84 -11.72 52.58
N ASP A 709 18.08 -10.87 53.28
CA ASP A 709 17.33 -11.29 54.46
C ASP A 709 15.88 -10.78 54.51
N LEU A 710 15.01 -11.42 53.71
CA LEU A 710 13.54 -11.38 53.85
C LEU A 710 12.88 -12.76 53.60
N ASP A 711 13.50 -13.85 54.08
CA ASP A 711 12.82 -15.16 54.17
C ASP A 711 13.17 -15.88 55.49
N LYS A 712 12.54 -15.40 56.58
CA LYS A 712 12.56 -16.05 57.91
C LYS A 712 11.17 -16.08 58.55
N ASP A 713 10.21 -16.74 57.90
CA ASP A 713 9.21 -17.53 58.64
C ASP A 713 8.53 -18.59 57.75
N LYS A 714 9.27 -19.65 57.44
CA LYS A 714 8.72 -20.92 56.92
C LYS A 714 8.82 -22.02 57.98
N ASP A 715 7.88 -22.04 58.92
CA ASP A 715 7.12 -23.26 59.21
C ASP A 715 5.98 -23.02 60.23
N LYS A 716 4.75 -22.94 59.70
CA LYS A 716 3.58 -23.57 60.34
C LYS A 716 2.41 -23.75 59.39
N ASP A 717 1.62 -24.76 59.74
CA ASP A 717 0.23 -24.99 59.37
C ASP A 717 -0.04 -25.04 57.86
N LYS A 718 0.36 -26.19 57.30
CA LYS A 718 -0.41 -26.83 56.23
C LYS A 718 -1.87 -26.96 56.68
N ASP A 719 -2.78 -26.28 56.00
CA ASP A 719 -4.03 -26.91 55.65
C ASP A 719 -4.59 -26.34 54.34
N TYR A 720 -5.27 -27.19 53.57
CA TYR A 720 -5.87 -26.77 52.29
C TYR A 720 -7.21 -26.09 52.54
N ASN A 721 -7.35 -24.82 52.15
CA ASN A 721 -8.66 -24.29 51.78
C ASN A 721 -8.54 -23.48 50.48
N MET A 722 -9.18 -23.98 49.42
CA MET A 722 -9.14 -23.39 48.08
C MET A 722 -10.25 -22.36 47.83
N ASP A 723 -11.13 -22.13 48.82
CA ASP A 723 -12.22 -21.16 48.71
C ASP A 723 -11.77 -19.71 48.97
N PHE A 724 -10.63 -19.50 49.66
CA PHE A 724 -10.21 -18.15 50.08
C PHE A 724 -9.58 -17.31 48.96
N LEU A 725 -9.15 -17.93 47.85
CA LEU A 725 -8.65 -17.22 46.66
C LEU A 725 -9.76 -16.63 45.77
N MET A 726 -11.04 -16.85 46.12
CA MET A 726 -12.19 -16.31 45.38
C MET A 726 -12.86 -15.09 46.04
N TRP A 727 -12.23 -14.46 47.05
CA TRP A 727 -12.81 -13.26 47.70
C TRP A 727 -11.79 -12.14 48.00
N ASN A 728 -11.14 -11.62 46.97
CA ASN A 728 -10.59 -10.25 46.97
C ASN A 728 -10.69 -9.65 45.55
N TRP A 729 -11.92 -9.47 45.09
CA TRP A 729 -12.25 -8.75 43.86
C TRP A 729 -12.67 -7.31 44.22
N HIS A 730 -12.36 -6.34 43.36
CA HIS A 730 -12.57 -4.88 43.51
C HIS A 730 -11.51 -4.22 44.43
N THR A 731 -10.74 -3.20 44.00
CA THR A 731 -10.74 -2.46 42.73
C THR A 731 -9.32 -2.20 42.21
N GLU A 732 -8.92 -2.89 41.15
CA GLU A 732 -8.01 -2.32 40.16
C GLU A 732 -8.86 -1.59 39.12
N LYS A 733 -8.37 -0.48 38.55
CA LYS A 733 -8.94 0.05 37.31
C LYS A 733 -8.71 -1.00 36.20
N PRO A 734 -9.58 -1.13 35.19
CA PRO A 734 -9.14 -1.74 33.95
C PRO A 734 -7.92 -0.95 33.45
N ILE A 735 -6.85 -1.63 33.04
CA ILE A 735 -5.76 -0.97 32.32
C ILE A 735 -6.35 -0.55 30.97
N GLU A 736 -6.36 0.74 30.70
CA GLU A 736 -6.92 1.28 29.46
C GLU A 736 -5.91 1.08 28.32
N THR A 737 -6.34 1.19 27.07
CA THR A 737 -5.47 0.95 25.91
C THR A 737 -5.61 2.09 24.92
N VAL A 738 -4.51 2.76 24.60
CA VAL A 738 -4.47 3.83 23.61
C VAL A 738 -4.07 3.27 22.24
N ILE A 739 -4.56 3.91 21.18
CA ILE A 739 -4.15 3.62 19.81
C ILE A 739 -3.23 4.74 19.33
N HIS A 740 -2.03 4.36 18.93
CA HIS A 740 -1.04 5.23 18.33
C HIS A 740 -1.04 4.99 16.82
N ARG A 741 -1.60 5.94 16.07
CA ARG A 741 -1.47 5.96 14.60
C ARG A 741 -0.04 6.37 14.23
N ALA A 742 0.46 5.82 13.13
CA ALA A 742 1.70 6.25 12.49
C ALA A 742 1.61 7.73 12.07
N TYR A 743 2.69 8.49 12.24
CA TYR A 743 2.75 9.90 11.84
C TYR A 743 3.86 10.20 10.82
N VAL A 744 4.85 9.30 10.69
CA VAL A 744 5.86 9.30 9.63
C VAL A 744 5.58 8.17 8.64
N ASN A 745 5.38 8.54 7.38
CA ASN A 745 5.33 7.61 6.27
C ASN A 745 6.73 7.48 5.62
N GLY A 746 6.95 6.36 4.95
CA GLY A 746 8.07 6.20 4.00
C GLY A 746 7.80 6.94 2.68
N TYR A 747 8.74 6.81 1.76
CA TYR A 747 8.68 7.36 0.41
C TYR A 747 8.24 6.30 -0.61
N PRO A 748 7.77 6.68 -1.82
CA PRO A 748 7.29 5.73 -2.84
C PRO A 748 8.32 4.72 -3.39
N ASP A 749 9.59 4.81 -2.99
CA ASP A 749 10.66 3.86 -3.31
C ASP A 749 10.87 2.78 -2.21
N GLY A 750 10.07 2.81 -1.13
CA GLY A 750 10.18 1.90 0.01
C GLY A 750 11.20 2.31 1.07
N SER A 751 11.85 3.47 0.92
CA SER A 751 12.74 4.03 1.94
C SER A 751 11.97 4.82 3.01
N ILE A 752 12.56 5.01 4.19
CA ILE A 752 12.13 6.00 5.20
C ILE A 752 13.19 7.07 5.45
N ARG A 753 14.44 6.86 5.03
CA ARG A 753 15.57 7.82 5.07
C ARG A 753 15.84 8.42 6.45
N PRO A 754 16.18 7.62 7.48
CA PRO A 754 16.38 8.11 8.85
C PRO A 754 17.41 9.25 8.92
N GLN A 755 18.59 9.04 8.36
CA GLN A 755 19.68 10.03 8.32
C GLN A 755 19.47 11.16 7.28
N GLY A 756 18.38 11.11 6.50
CA GLY A 756 18.08 12.13 5.50
C GLY A 756 17.71 13.46 6.15
N GLU A 757 18.27 14.57 5.68
CA GLU A 757 17.80 15.91 6.05
C GLU A 757 16.33 16.06 5.64
N ILE A 758 15.46 16.46 6.57
CA ILE A 758 14.00 16.55 6.35
C ILE A 758 13.60 17.96 5.89
N THR A 759 12.60 18.09 5.01
CA THR A 759 12.15 19.39 4.51
C THR A 759 11.15 20.08 5.46
N ARG A 760 11.01 21.40 5.30
CA ARG A 760 10.01 22.21 6.04
C ARG A 760 8.57 21.78 5.73
N GLY A 761 8.29 21.35 4.49
CA GLY A 761 6.98 20.80 4.09
C GLY A 761 6.69 19.43 4.73
N GLU A 762 7.70 18.57 4.84
CA GLU A 762 7.58 17.28 5.54
C GLU A 762 7.29 17.46 7.04
N VAL A 763 7.98 18.39 7.71
CA VAL A 763 7.69 18.73 9.11
C VAL A 763 6.28 19.30 9.28
N ALA A 764 5.85 20.20 8.39
CA ALA A 764 4.49 20.74 8.43
C ALA A 764 3.43 19.62 8.33
N ALA A 765 3.65 18.63 7.46
CA ALA A 765 2.76 17.48 7.30
C ALA A 765 2.75 16.54 8.53
N ILE A 766 3.90 16.28 9.14
CA ILE A 766 4.00 15.52 10.42
C ILE A 766 3.24 16.26 11.53
N ILE A 767 3.51 17.55 11.70
CA ILE A 767 2.99 18.34 12.82
C ILE A 767 1.47 18.57 12.69
N ALA A 768 0.96 18.79 11.47
CA ALA A 768 -0.49 18.89 11.24
C ALA A 768 -1.22 17.59 11.60
N ARG A 769 -0.72 16.41 11.17
CA ARG A 769 -1.30 15.10 11.52
C ARG A 769 -1.25 14.76 13.01
N LEU A 770 -0.33 15.36 13.77
CA LEU A 770 -0.22 15.17 15.22
C LEU A 770 -1.05 16.17 16.03
N HIS A 771 -1.40 17.32 15.45
CA HIS A 771 -2.15 18.38 16.13
C HIS A 771 -3.68 18.27 15.90
N ALA A 772 -4.11 17.63 14.82
CA ALA A 772 -5.50 17.62 14.38
C ALA A 772 -5.94 16.32 13.69
N ASP A 773 -7.20 15.95 13.91
CA ASP A 773 -7.93 15.05 13.02
C ASP A 773 -8.06 15.66 11.61
N VAL A 774 -8.21 14.82 10.60
CA VAL A 774 -8.18 15.26 9.19
C VAL A 774 -9.30 16.26 8.85
N GLU A 775 -10.42 16.29 9.61
CA GLU A 775 -11.48 17.29 9.44
C GLU A 775 -11.03 18.73 9.80
N GLU A 776 -10.02 18.93 10.66
CA GLU A 776 -9.55 20.26 11.09
C GLU A 776 -8.56 20.92 10.13
N ILE A 777 -7.80 20.13 9.35
CA ILE A 777 -6.66 20.58 8.52
C ILE A 777 -7.12 21.41 7.29
N VAL A 778 -8.43 21.52 7.08
CA VAL A 778 -9.06 21.72 5.75
C VAL A 778 -9.68 23.12 5.56
N TYR A 779 -9.88 23.87 6.66
CA TYR A 779 -10.71 25.08 6.64
C TYR A 779 -9.98 26.35 6.20
N GLY A 780 -9.95 26.59 4.88
CA GLY A 780 -10.14 27.93 4.30
C GLY A 780 -9.14 29.04 4.65
N VAL A 781 -7.95 28.72 5.16
CA VAL A 781 -6.94 29.73 5.54
C VAL A 781 -6.27 30.29 4.29
N GLU A 782 -6.28 31.62 4.10
CA GLU A 782 -5.66 32.26 2.92
C GLU A 782 -4.19 31.85 2.75
N ASN A 783 -3.81 31.47 1.53
CA ASN A 783 -2.42 31.25 1.19
C ASN A 783 -1.73 32.58 0.89
N ASN A 784 -0.70 32.89 1.69
CA ASN A 784 0.08 34.13 1.60
C ASN A 784 1.56 33.84 1.26
N TYR A 785 1.90 32.62 0.85
CA TYR A 785 3.27 32.23 0.48
C TYR A 785 3.40 32.02 -1.03
N SER A 786 4.34 32.76 -1.66
CA SER A 786 4.48 32.77 -3.13
C SER A 786 5.15 31.53 -3.73
N ASP A 787 5.64 30.62 -2.88
CA ASP A 787 6.36 29.39 -3.24
C ASP A 787 5.69 28.12 -2.70
N VAL A 788 4.48 28.24 -2.14
CA VAL A 788 3.61 27.13 -1.77
C VAL A 788 2.43 27.19 -2.72
N ASN A 789 2.35 26.29 -3.70
CA ASN A 789 1.13 26.16 -4.49
C ASN A 789 0.08 25.46 -3.61
N SER A 790 -1.20 25.75 -3.82
CA SER A 790 -2.24 25.03 -3.08
C SER A 790 -2.24 23.52 -3.41
N THR A 791 -1.85 23.14 -4.64
CA THR A 791 -1.81 21.74 -5.10
C THR A 791 -0.70 20.89 -4.48
N ASP A 792 0.31 21.51 -3.86
CA ASP A 792 1.46 20.76 -3.36
C ASP A 792 1.03 19.94 -2.14
N TRP A 793 1.49 18.69 -2.03
CA TRP A 793 1.00 17.72 -1.03
C TRP A 793 1.15 18.21 0.43
N TYR A 794 2.14 19.06 0.71
CA TYR A 794 2.34 19.71 2.01
C TYR A 794 1.45 20.94 2.26
N SER A 795 0.78 21.48 1.24
CA SER A 795 0.21 22.83 1.26
C SER A 795 -0.84 23.03 2.35
N LYS A 796 -1.89 22.19 2.40
CA LYS A 796 -2.90 22.25 3.48
C LYS A 796 -2.29 22.17 4.87
N HIS A 797 -1.26 21.33 5.03
CA HIS A 797 -0.54 21.16 6.28
C HIS A 797 0.22 22.43 6.67
N ILE A 798 0.94 23.06 5.73
CA ILE A 798 1.62 24.36 5.90
C ILE A 798 0.63 25.45 6.31
N LEU A 799 -0.50 25.55 5.61
CA LEU A 799 -1.52 26.55 5.87
C LEU A 799 -2.11 26.40 7.29
N TYR A 800 -2.31 25.15 7.74
CA TYR A 800 -2.77 24.80 9.09
C TYR A 800 -1.72 25.11 10.17
N VAL A 801 -0.48 24.63 10.04
CA VAL A 801 0.56 24.89 11.07
C VAL A 801 0.89 26.38 11.20
N ARG A 802 0.69 27.16 10.14
CA ARG A 802 0.72 28.63 10.17
C ARG A 802 -0.49 29.24 10.89
N ASP A 803 -1.70 28.74 10.64
CA ASP A 803 -2.93 29.20 11.33
C ASP A 803 -2.83 28.99 12.85
N LYS A 804 -2.32 27.83 13.28
CA LYS A 804 -2.08 27.52 14.70
C LYS A 804 -0.81 28.18 15.27
N GLY A 805 -0.07 28.96 14.48
CA GLY A 805 1.17 29.63 14.91
C GLY A 805 2.33 28.68 15.21
N LEU A 806 2.24 27.40 14.84
CA LEU A 806 3.25 26.37 15.10
C LEU A 806 4.48 26.54 14.21
N MET A 807 4.29 26.91 12.94
CA MET A 807 5.36 27.23 11.98
C MET A 807 5.08 28.53 11.25
N GLU A 808 6.13 29.30 10.96
CA GLU A 808 6.06 30.53 10.17
C GLU A 808 6.91 30.41 8.91
N GLY A 809 6.51 31.13 7.86
CA GLY A 809 7.36 31.44 6.71
C GLY A 809 8.28 32.63 6.98
N TYR A 810 8.97 33.10 5.95
CA TYR A 810 9.98 34.15 6.03
C TYR A 810 9.42 35.52 5.62
N GLU A 811 10.10 36.59 6.03
CA GLU A 811 9.73 37.99 5.73
C GLU A 811 9.65 38.33 4.22
N ASP A 812 10.27 37.50 3.37
CA ASP A 812 10.24 37.62 1.92
C ASP A 812 8.93 37.12 1.26
N GLY A 813 7.99 36.60 2.05
CA GLY A 813 6.69 36.10 1.56
C GLY A 813 6.72 34.65 1.09
N THR A 814 7.69 33.85 1.55
CA THR A 814 7.83 32.42 1.20
C THR A 814 7.80 31.51 2.42
N PHE A 815 7.46 30.22 2.24
CA PHE A 815 7.59 29.20 3.29
C PHE A 815 8.80 28.29 3.09
N LYS A 816 9.35 28.20 1.87
CA LYS A 816 10.47 27.34 1.45
C LYS A 816 10.23 25.87 1.80
N PRO A 817 9.13 25.26 1.30
CA PRO A 817 8.70 23.93 1.73
C PRO A 817 9.70 22.83 1.40
N GLU A 818 10.41 22.92 0.26
CA GLU A 818 11.45 21.97 -0.14
C GLU A 818 12.80 22.19 0.57
N ASN A 819 13.01 23.34 1.22
CA ASN A 819 14.24 23.58 1.96
C ASN A 819 14.30 22.65 3.17
N LYS A 820 15.53 22.21 3.48
CA LYS A 820 15.81 21.49 4.72
C LYS A 820 15.58 22.41 5.91
N ILE A 821 14.92 21.88 6.94
CA ILE A 821 14.62 22.65 8.15
C ILE A 821 15.81 22.60 9.11
N THR A 822 16.11 23.72 9.76
CA THR A 822 17.16 23.76 10.78
C THR A 822 16.68 23.25 12.13
N ARG A 823 17.62 22.83 12.97
CA ARG A 823 17.34 22.37 14.34
C ARG A 823 16.68 23.45 15.20
N ALA A 824 17.05 24.72 15.02
CA ALA A 824 16.41 25.85 15.71
C ALA A 824 14.98 26.15 15.21
N GLU A 825 14.70 25.99 13.91
CA GLU A 825 13.33 26.08 13.41
C GLU A 825 12.48 24.94 13.98
N TYR A 826 12.95 23.70 13.87
CA TYR A 826 12.19 22.52 14.31
C TYR A 826 11.91 22.52 15.83
N VAL A 827 12.90 22.82 16.68
CA VAL A 827 12.71 22.88 18.15
C VAL A 827 11.71 23.97 18.56
N THR A 828 11.62 25.06 17.78
CA THR A 828 10.62 26.11 17.97
C THR A 828 9.21 25.59 17.70
N VAL A 829 9.02 24.72 16.69
CA VAL A 829 7.73 24.05 16.44
C VAL A 829 7.32 23.17 17.62
N VAL A 830 8.25 22.37 18.15
CA VAL A 830 8.03 21.50 19.33
C VAL A 830 7.65 22.31 20.56
N ALA A 831 8.35 23.43 20.82
CA ALA A 831 8.04 24.31 21.94
C ALA A 831 6.65 24.93 21.81
N ARG A 832 6.28 25.39 20.61
CA ARG A 832 4.96 25.99 20.31
C ARG A 832 3.82 24.97 20.41
N PHE A 833 4.00 23.77 19.87
CA PHE A 833 3.03 22.66 19.93
C PHE A 833 2.63 22.31 21.38
N LYS A 834 3.57 22.42 22.32
CA LYS A 834 3.33 22.14 23.75
C LYS A 834 3.13 23.40 24.60
N GLY A 835 3.02 24.58 23.99
CA GLY A 835 2.82 25.86 24.69
C GLY A 835 3.89 26.15 25.74
N LEU A 836 5.15 25.76 25.49
CA LEU A 836 6.23 25.91 26.45
C LEU A 836 6.59 27.38 26.67
N VAL A 837 6.94 27.72 27.92
CA VAL A 837 7.50 29.02 28.28
C VAL A 837 9.00 29.01 28.00
N GLU A 838 9.48 30.04 27.30
CA GLU A 838 10.89 30.26 26.99
C GLU A 838 11.76 30.45 28.26
N ILE A 839 12.94 29.82 28.28
CA ILE A 839 13.92 29.91 29.38
C ILE A 839 15.36 29.87 28.83
N ASP A 840 16.31 30.43 29.58
CA ASP A 840 17.74 30.50 29.22
C ASP A 840 18.31 29.13 28.84
N THR A 841 19.13 29.08 27.78
CA THR A 841 19.76 27.83 27.31
C THR A 841 21.06 27.51 28.03
N LYS A 842 21.32 26.22 28.27
CA LYS A 842 22.64 25.73 28.73
C LYS A 842 23.67 25.60 27.60
N PHE A 843 23.25 25.66 26.33
CA PHE A 843 24.12 25.46 25.18
C PHE A 843 24.79 26.78 24.77
N GLU A 844 26.10 26.91 25.01
CA GLU A 844 26.86 28.14 24.75
C GLU A 844 26.81 28.58 23.27
N ASP A 845 26.69 27.64 22.32
CA ASP A 845 26.54 27.92 20.88
C ASP A 845 25.15 28.42 20.46
N SER A 846 24.19 28.43 21.39
CA SER A 846 22.82 28.91 21.20
C SER A 846 22.53 30.23 21.91
N LYS A 847 23.46 30.78 22.70
CA LYS A 847 23.26 32.05 23.42
C LYS A 847 23.28 33.24 22.47
N GLY A 848 22.28 34.11 22.57
CA GLY A 848 22.02 35.19 21.62
C GLY A 848 21.46 34.72 20.28
N HIS A 849 21.14 33.43 20.12
CA HIS A 849 20.41 32.94 18.94
C HIS A 849 18.90 33.22 19.12
N TRP A 850 18.18 33.51 18.05
CA TRP A 850 16.75 33.88 18.12
C TRP A 850 15.86 32.79 18.75
N ALA A 851 16.31 31.52 18.72
CA ALA A 851 15.62 30.37 19.30
C ALA A 851 16.12 29.99 20.71
N GLU A 852 16.98 30.78 21.35
CA GLU A 852 17.59 30.50 22.67
C GLU A 852 16.55 30.02 23.70
N GLY A 853 15.44 30.76 23.84
CA GLY A 853 14.36 30.46 24.78
C GLY A 853 13.66 29.12 24.53
N TYR A 854 13.41 28.77 23.27
CA TYR A 854 12.80 27.50 22.88
C TYR A 854 13.77 26.32 23.04
N ILE A 855 15.06 26.54 22.74
CA ILE A 855 16.12 25.55 22.92
C ILE A 855 16.26 25.19 24.41
N GLY A 856 16.28 26.19 25.30
CA GLY A 856 16.28 25.96 26.76
C GLY A 856 15.02 25.21 27.22
N ALA A 857 13.84 25.67 26.78
CA ALA A 857 12.55 25.09 27.19
C ALA A 857 12.39 23.61 26.80
N VAL A 858 12.80 23.22 25.59
CA VAL A 858 12.72 21.81 25.14
C VAL A 858 13.84 20.95 25.75
N ASN A 859 15.00 21.54 26.08
CA ASN A 859 16.07 20.84 26.77
C ASN A 859 15.73 20.52 28.24
N GLU A 860 15.06 21.42 28.95
CA GLU A 860 14.57 21.20 30.33
C GLU A 860 13.49 20.11 30.41
N LYS A 861 12.78 19.84 29.30
CA LYS A 861 11.88 18.67 29.18
C LYS A 861 12.62 17.35 28.94
N GLY A 862 13.92 17.36 28.67
CA GLY A 862 14.71 16.18 28.33
C GLY A 862 14.47 15.64 26.91
N TRP A 863 13.60 16.25 26.11
CA TRP A 863 13.26 15.79 24.75
C TRP A 863 14.41 15.98 23.74
N ILE A 864 15.39 16.81 24.07
CA ILE A 864 16.67 16.88 23.36
C ILE A 864 17.83 17.02 24.35
N SER A 865 18.92 16.26 24.14
CA SER A 865 20.13 16.30 24.99
C SER A 865 21.25 17.20 24.46
N GLY A 866 21.22 17.58 23.18
CA GLY A 866 22.35 18.18 22.46
C GLY A 866 23.31 17.12 21.89
N TYR A 867 24.42 17.55 21.30
CA TYR A 867 25.45 16.65 20.78
C TYR A 867 26.52 16.29 21.82
N PRO A 868 27.28 15.19 21.63
CA PRO A 868 28.37 14.78 22.54
C PRO A 868 29.50 15.80 22.72
N ASP A 869 29.62 16.77 21.81
CA ASP A 869 30.56 17.91 21.89
C ASP A 869 30.05 19.06 22.78
N GLY A 870 28.84 18.93 23.36
CA GLY A 870 28.22 19.91 24.25
C GLY A 870 27.45 21.02 23.53
N THR A 871 27.28 20.94 22.20
CA THR A 871 26.60 21.97 21.40
C THR A 871 25.18 21.56 20.99
N PHE A 872 24.34 22.54 20.62
CA PHE A 872 23.01 22.30 20.04
C PHE A 872 23.03 22.31 18.49
N LYS A 873 23.91 23.13 17.89
CA LYS A 873 24.06 23.44 16.45
C LYS A 873 22.78 24.02 15.85
N PRO A 874 22.33 25.22 16.29
CA PRO A 874 21.01 25.76 15.97
C PRO A 874 20.76 25.97 14.47
N THR A 875 21.80 26.36 13.72
CA THR A 875 21.72 26.64 12.27
C THR A 875 22.03 25.43 11.39
N ALA A 876 22.25 24.25 11.96
CA ALA A 876 22.42 23.03 11.17
C ALA A 876 21.05 22.46 10.76
N ASN A 877 20.99 21.83 9.58
CA ASN A 877 19.85 21.04 9.16
C ASN A 877 19.63 19.88 10.14
N ILE A 878 18.37 19.48 10.34
CA ILE A 878 17.98 18.33 11.18
C ILE A 878 17.71 17.10 10.30
N THR A 879 18.09 15.91 10.78
CA THR A 879 17.74 14.64 10.11
C THR A 879 16.33 14.19 10.47
N ARG A 880 15.74 13.31 9.66
CA ARG A 880 14.42 12.71 9.93
C ARG A 880 14.40 11.95 11.25
N GLU A 881 15.47 11.23 11.58
CA GLU A 881 15.63 10.51 12.85
C GLU A 881 15.75 11.46 14.06
N GLU A 882 16.43 12.60 13.93
CA GLU A 882 16.48 13.62 14.99
C GLU A 882 15.11 14.27 15.22
N VAL A 883 14.36 14.57 14.15
CA VAL A 883 12.96 15.02 14.24
C VAL A 883 12.09 13.98 14.93
N VAL A 884 12.21 12.71 14.52
CA VAL A 884 11.42 11.62 15.10
C VAL A 884 11.74 11.46 16.59
N LYS A 885 13.01 11.44 17.00
CA LYS A 885 13.39 11.32 18.42
C LYS A 885 12.79 12.44 19.28
N MET A 886 12.84 13.68 18.80
CA MET A 886 12.25 14.83 19.51
C MET A 886 10.72 14.80 19.49
N THR A 887 10.11 14.30 18.41
CA THR A 887 8.65 14.13 18.32
C THR A 887 8.15 13.06 19.30
N ASN A 888 8.79 11.90 19.36
CA ASN A 888 8.50 10.83 20.32
C ASN A 888 8.62 11.35 21.76
N GLY A 889 9.73 12.01 22.11
CA GLY A 889 9.91 12.66 23.41
C GLY A 889 8.80 13.67 23.74
N MET A 890 8.45 14.53 22.78
CA MET A 890 7.34 15.49 22.89
C MET A 890 5.99 14.81 23.13
N LEU A 891 5.71 13.70 22.45
CA LEU A 891 4.46 12.95 22.60
C LEU A 891 4.43 12.08 23.87
N GLY A 892 5.59 11.78 24.46
CA GLY A 892 5.74 10.82 25.56
C GLY A 892 5.94 9.37 25.08
N ARG A 893 6.12 9.16 23.77
CA ARG A 893 6.23 7.83 23.16
C ARG A 893 7.65 7.28 23.23
N SER A 894 7.78 5.99 23.54
CA SER A 894 9.03 5.25 23.43
C SER A 894 8.78 3.76 23.63
N VAL A 895 9.22 2.92 22.69
CA VAL A 895 9.13 1.45 22.80
C VAL A 895 10.49 0.84 23.14
N LYS A 896 10.52 -0.24 23.93
CA LYS A 896 11.73 -1.04 24.16
C LYS A 896 11.96 -2.02 23.01
N ALA A 897 13.22 -2.45 22.84
CA ALA A 897 13.55 -3.59 22.00
C ALA A 897 12.82 -4.88 22.44
N GLU A 898 12.88 -5.15 23.74
CA GLU A 898 12.25 -6.29 24.42
C GLU A 898 10.73 -6.34 24.12
N GLY A 899 10.33 -7.34 23.32
CA GLY A 899 8.94 -7.59 22.93
C GLY A 899 8.60 -7.30 21.46
N ILE A 900 9.44 -6.55 20.73
CA ILE A 900 9.24 -6.22 19.31
C ILE A 900 10.36 -6.68 18.36
N GLU A 901 11.54 -7.03 18.88
CA GLU A 901 12.68 -7.56 18.10
C GLU A 901 12.30 -8.70 17.13
N ASP A 902 11.46 -9.64 17.57
CA ASP A 902 11.06 -10.82 16.79
C ASP A 902 9.95 -10.56 15.75
N LEU A 903 9.31 -9.39 15.75
CA LEU A 903 8.03 -9.18 15.04
C LEU A 903 8.14 -8.77 13.56
N ASN A 904 9.36 -8.61 13.03
CA ASN A 904 9.62 -8.19 11.64
C ASN A 904 8.81 -6.94 11.20
N ILE A 905 8.71 -5.95 12.09
CA ILE A 905 7.88 -4.74 11.91
C ILE A 905 8.45 -3.81 10.81
N ASN A 906 9.75 -3.91 10.54
CA ASN A 906 10.43 -3.05 9.59
C ASN A 906 10.00 -3.30 8.14
N LYS A 907 9.21 -2.37 7.60
CA LYS A 907 8.73 -2.36 6.22
C LYS A 907 9.58 -1.51 5.25
N PHE A 908 10.74 -1.01 5.69
CA PHE A 908 11.57 -0.06 4.92
C PHE A 908 12.92 -0.63 4.50
N THR A 909 13.37 -0.26 3.30
CA THR A 909 14.58 -0.79 2.67
C THR A 909 15.89 -0.24 3.23
N ASP A 910 15.84 0.85 3.99
CA ASP A 910 17.00 1.60 4.49
C ASP A 910 16.99 1.88 6.01
N LEU A 911 16.07 1.23 6.74
CA LEU A 911 16.03 1.30 8.21
C LEU A 911 16.84 0.13 8.80
N GLU A 912 18.11 0.37 9.13
CA GLU A 912 19.04 -0.66 9.62
C GLU A 912 18.84 -0.97 11.12
N TYR A 913 18.74 -2.26 11.45
CA TYR A 913 18.61 -2.74 12.82
C TYR A 913 19.87 -2.45 13.66
N GLY A 914 19.68 -2.06 14.93
CA GLY A 914 20.79 -1.70 15.82
C GLY A 914 21.33 -0.28 15.63
N THR A 915 20.79 0.50 14.67
CA THR A 915 20.98 1.95 14.65
C THR A 915 20.31 2.60 15.87
N TRP A 916 20.88 3.71 16.35
CA TRP A 916 20.40 4.40 17.57
C TRP A 916 18.93 4.84 17.47
N SER A 917 18.47 5.11 16.25
CA SER A 917 17.15 5.61 15.90
C SER A 917 16.15 4.52 15.53
N TYR A 918 16.56 3.24 15.43
CA TYR A 918 15.73 2.16 14.88
C TYR A 918 14.33 2.09 15.50
N TYR A 919 14.25 1.98 16.83
CA TYR A 919 12.98 1.89 17.55
C TYR A 919 12.17 3.18 17.53
N GLU A 920 12.84 4.34 17.46
CA GLU A 920 12.19 5.63 17.31
C GLU A 920 11.47 5.74 15.95
N MET A 921 12.10 5.24 14.89
CA MET A 921 11.53 5.19 13.53
C MET A 921 10.40 4.16 13.43
N ILE A 922 10.53 2.99 14.07
CA ILE A 922 9.45 1.98 14.15
C ILE A 922 8.21 2.57 14.86
N GLU A 923 8.41 3.20 16.02
CA GLU A 923 7.39 3.91 16.80
C GLU A 923 6.65 4.98 15.96
N ALA A 924 7.39 5.79 15.21
CA ALA A 924 6.81 6.86 14.40
C ALA A 924 6.03 6.40 13.15
N SER A 925 6.26 5.17 12.67
CA SER A 925 5.82 4.70 11.34
C SER A 925 4.94 3.44 11.36
N THR A 926 4.64 2.93 12.55
CA THR A 926 3.80 1.75 12.77
C THR A 926 2.56 2.15 13.55
N SER A 927 1.37 1.95 12.96
CA SER A 927 0.12 2.06 13.72
C SER A 927 0.05 0.88 14.70
N HIS A 928 -0.28 1.14 15.96
CA HIS A 928 -0.25 0.10 17.00
C HIS A 928 -1.14 0.48 18.20
N LYS A 929 -1.28 -0.46 19.13
CA LYS A 929 -2.13 -0.40 20.32
C LYS A 929 -1.30 -0.79 21.54
N CYS A 930 -1.27 0.04 22.56
CA CYS A 930 -0.42 -0.13 23.74
C CYS A 930 -1.21 0.03 25.04
N LEU A 931 -0.61 -0.37 26.17
CA LEU A 931 -1.18 -0.19 27.51
C LEU A 931 -1.03 1.27 27.96
N ASP A 932 -2.13 1.89 28.39
CA ASP A 932 -2.12 3.19 29.07
C ASP A 932 -1.89 2.97 30.57
N ASN A 933 -0.64 3.10 31.01
CA ASN A 933 -0.18 2.65 32.34
C ASN A 933 0.87 3.56 33.01
N ASP A 934 1.08 4.80 32.53
CA ASP A 934 2.09 5.76 33.03
C ASP A 934 3.57 5.27 33.05
N GLU A 935 3.90 4.13 32.44
CA GLU A 935 5.28 3.62 32.37
C GLU A 935 6.16 4.43 31.39
N PRO A 936 7.48 4.58 31.62
CA PRO A 936 8.37 5.36 30.78
C PRO A 936 8.71 4.70 29.43
N PHE A 937 8.15 3.51 29.16
CA PHE A 937 8.20 2.82 27.87
C PHE A 937 6.88 2.11 27.62
N GLU A 938 6.37 2.23 26.40
CA GLU A 938 5.12 1.63 25.98
C GLU A 938 5.23 0.10 25.89
N THR A 939 4.20 -0.58 26.41
CA THR A 939 4.00 -2.02 26.17
C THR A 939 3.02 -2.19 25.03
N TRP A 940 3.54 -2.47 23.84
CA TRP A 940 2.72 -2.78 22.67
C TRP A 940 1.96 -4.09 22.87
N ILE A 941 0.69 -4.11 22.45
CA ILE A 941 -0.25 -5.24 22.59
C ILE A 941 -0.53 -5.87 21.22
N GLU A 942 -0.70 -5.02 20.21
CA GLU A 942 -1.20 -5.36 18.88
C GLU A 942 -0.68 -4.31 17.88
N ILE A 943 -0.19 -4.76 16.71
CA ILE A 943 0.13 -3.89 15.56
C ILE A 943 -1.14 -3.73 14.73
N LEU A 944 -1.32 -2.56 14.13
CA LEU A 944 -2.51 -2.16 13.35
C LEU A 944 -2.11 -1.78 11.92
#